data_AF-A0A8S1ERY2-F1
#
_entry.id   AF-A0A8S1ERY2-F1
#
_cell.length_a   1.000
_cell.length_b   1.000
_cell.length_c   1.000
_cell.angle_alpha   90.00
_cell.angle_beta   90.00
_cell.angle_gamma   90.00
#
_symmetry.space_group_name_H-M   'P 1'
#
loop_
_entity.id
_entity.type
_entity.pdbx_description
1 polymer ?
#
loop_
_entity_poly.entity_id
_entity_poly.type
_entity_poly.pdbx_seq_one_letter_code
_entity_poly.pdbx_strand_id
1 'polypeptide(L)'
;MEEDGPSGNSSGMGPWKQNLYLLQERAPKPKAVLCKHHIENRPRHYGNEFHGLIDRTEAERMLLEAGEGAYLVRESTRSKDAYTLCMVFDKKVLNYKLYYDGAYYVGEKRFDTMDLLVADGLISMYVDLHASDYIKRMADEAIYEDSPYSRYTSATTDIARRPVTRAHNFVPYTFKAPHYCDYCRNFLWGLVHQGQRCEDCGFAAHKKCSEKTLHDCRPEAKYVKRMFSVDITTLCLAHGTDIPPVVTQCIAEVERRGLHVEGIYRVSGSYEHIEKLRLQYDANQSVDLSAVADIHTVCGLLKSYFRLLPQQLIPFSVHKELLAVYTETSMRPVHDRIRAIRKAMLELSDANIITLGAILSHLKKVAENSAKNKMTVENLATIFSPTLFCSGAIPAMPNHQLLHFLISNPQSLTPCITGRIEEEGEDEEEYEQNYEIQRPERPGETSSNHGSRRTSACTADDEDDFGPIEEVDEEPVIRNGFNGNTQPSTDRYGFFLNRAGGFLQEHAIEPERLRKREKKWIQMLDNWRYFMDERFEVIRNRCRKGIPPSLRGRAWKYLCGAMYQMEVSSNRFVFEYCVKQAGDPKWIDDIQKDLNRQFPEHEMFAREGKYGDGGKDDLFNLLKAWTVLHPEEGYCQGQAPVAAVLLMHMPVRDAFYCFVQICHKYLPGYYSAGLEAVQVDGDILNKLLKEKSKLTYKHFKKNNVDPILYMVEWFMCIFCRSLPWPTVLRVWDMFLCEGVKILFKVALVLLKYGIGTPKQIKDYPDLHSIVTRLKNLPPMITSEEFLVEKVCEMTLNDADLEKFHFTAMKLRQMRFS
;
A
#
# COMPACT_ATOMS: atom_id res chain seq x y z
N MET A 1 8.34 -5.35 -6.77
CA MET A 1 6.85 -5.36 -6.80
C MET A 1 6.37 -6.72 -6.33
N GLU A 2 6.49 -6.99 -5.05
CA GLU A 2 5.95 -8.18 -4.39
C GLU A 2 5.51 -7.66 -3.02
N GLU A 3 4.24 -7.66 -2.63
CA GLU A 3 3.24 -8.72 -2.65
C GLU A 3 1.92 -8.19 -3.26
N ASP A 4 1.35 -8.88 -4.26
CA ASP A 4 -0.04 -8.68 -4.70
C ASP A 4 -0.57 -9.99 -5.35
N GLY A 5 -0.60 -11.05 -4.53
CA GLY A 5 -1.53 -12.16 -4.72
C GLY A 5 -2.95 -11.71 -4.32
N PRO A 6 -4.02 -12.14 -5.01
CA PRO A 6 -5.34 -11.54 -4.86
C PRO A 6 -6.00 -12.03 -3.57
N SER A 7 -5.98 -11.21 -2.51
CA SER A 7 -6.87 -11.33 -1.36
C SER A 7 -8.27 -10.85 -1.78
N GLY A 8 -9.21 -11.79 -1.82
CA GLY A 8 -10.61 -11.51 -2.10
C GLY A 8 -11.27 -10.77 -0.94
N ASN A 9 -11.39 -9.45 -1.04
CA ASN A 9 -12.67 -8.73 -1.16
C ASN A 9 -12.35 -7.24 -1.30
N SER A 10 -12.03 -6.82 -2.52
CA SER A 10 -11.75 -5.44 -2.86
C SER A 10 -13.05 -4.64 -2.95
N SER A 11 -13.51 -4.10 -1.82
CA SER A 11 -14.57 -3.07 -1.83
C SER A 11 -14.11 -1.74 -2.46
N GLY A 12 -12.89 -1.67 -3.03
CA GLY A 12 -12.38 -0.49 -3.74
C GLY A 12 -11.39 -0.70 -4.91
N MET A 13 -10.93 -1.93 -5.22
CA MET A 13 -10.04 -2.18 -6.36
C MET A 13 -10.74 -3.01 -7.44
N GLY A 14 -10.78 -2.49 -8.67
CA GLY A 14 -11.32 -3.17 -9.85
C GLY A 14 -10.62 -4.50 -10.15
N PRO A 15 -11.19 -5.35 -11.05
CA PRO A 15 -10.69 -6.70 -11.32
C PRO A 15 -9.31 -6.74 -11.98
N TRP A 16 -8.83 -5.61 -12.52
CA TRP A 16 -7.62 -5.53 -13.34
C TRP A 16 -6.40 -5.10 -12.53
N LYS A 17 -5.29 -5.82 -12.70
CA LYS A 17 -4.03 -5.54 -12.00
C LYS A 17 -3.18 -4.53 -12.79
N GLN A 18 -2.94 -3.36 -12.21
CA GLN A 18 -2.27 -2.24 -12.89
C GLN A 18 -0.74 -2.26 -12.80
N ASN A 19 -0.14 -3.10 -11.96
CA ASN A 19 1.29 -3.06 -11.64
C ASN A 19 2.21 -3.12 -12.88
N LEU A 20 1.92 -4.00 -13.85
CA LEU A 20 2.71 -4.10 -15.08
C LEU A 20 2.52 -2.91 -16.04
N TYR A 21 1.33 -2.30 -16.05
CA TYR A 21 1.08 -1.06 -16.81
C TYR A 21 1.94 0.09 -16.25
N LEU A 22 1.95 0.25 -14.92
CA LEU A 22 2.76 1.26 -14.25
C LEU A 22 4.26 1.06 -14.46
N LEU A 23 4.73 -0.19 -14.61
CA LEU A 23 6.12 -0.45 -14.97
C LEU A 23 6.42 -0.04 -16.41
N GLN A 24 5.53 -0.34 -17.36
CA GLN A 24 5.71 0.10 -18.74
C GLN A 24 5.79 1.64 -18.82
N GLU A 25 4.92 2.36 -18.10
CA GLU A 25 4.93 3.83 -18.05
C GLU A 25 6.23 4.40 -17.45
N ARG A 26 6.90 3.65 -16.56
CA ARG A 26 8.18 4.04 -15.95
C ARG A 26 9.40 3.62 -16.75
N ALA A 27 9.23 2.81 -17.79
CA ALA A 27 10.35 2.31 -18.57
C ALA A 27 11.10 3.48 -19.25
N PRO A 28 12.43 3.40 -19.37
CA PRO A 28 13.21 4.41 -20.09
C PRO A 28 12.70 4.57 -21.53
N LYS A 29 12.62 5.82 -21.99
CA LYS A 29 12.25 6.14 -23.38
C LYS A 29 13.48 6.05 -24.29
N PRO A 30 13.33 5.62 -25.54
CA PRO A 30 14.44 5.55 -26.49
C PRO A 30 15.02 6.94 -26.73
N LYS A 31 16.36 7.03 -26.74
CA LYS A 31 17.10 8.25 -27.04
C LYS A 31 18.16 7.98 -28.09
N ALA A 32 17.86 8.29 -29.35
CA ALA A 32 18.82 8.12 -30.43
C ALA A 32 20.04 9.04 -30.20
N VAL A 33 21.24 8.46 -30.14
CA VAL A 33 22.49 9.21 -30.27
C VAL A 33 22.68 9.46 -31.75
N LEU A 34 22.81 10.73 -32.15
CA LEU A 34 22.90 11.11 -33.56
C LEU A 34 24.34 11.25 -34.00
N CYS A 35 24.68 10.63 -35.13
CA CYS A 35 25.96 10.76 -35.78
C CYS A 35 26.11 12.17 -36.35
N LYS A 36 27.17 12.87 -35.95
CA LYS A 36 27.50 14.22 -36.43
C LYS A 36 28.31 14.21 -37.73
N HIS A 37 28.76 13.04 -38.17
CA HIS A 37 29.61 12.88 -39.35
C HIS A 37 28.82 12.32 -40.53
N HIS A 38 29.17 12.74 -41.74
CA HIS A 38 28.57 12.19 -42.95
C HIS A 38 29.17 10.81 -43.25
N ILE A 39 28.31 9.79 -43.39
CA ILE A 39 28.72 8.41 -43.70
C ILE A 39 28.32 8.12 -45.15
N GLU A 40 29.31 7.90 -46.02
CA GLU A 40 29.10 7.70 -47.47
C GLU A 40 28.27 6.44 -47.79
N ASN A 41 28.52 5.33 -47.10
CA ASN A 41 27.90 4.02 -47.36
C ASN A 41 26.81 3.65 -46.35
N ARG A 42 26.03 4.62 -45.86
CA ARG A 42 24.93 4.36 -44.91
C ARG A 42 23.79 3.58 -45.59
N PRO A 43 23.35 2.44 -45.03
CA PRO A 43 22.19 1.72 -45.52
C PRO A 43 20.93 2.61 -45.47
N ARG A 44 20.13 2.59 -46.55
CA ARG A 44 18.98 3.51 -46.73
C ARG A 44 17.90 3.42 -45.65
N HIS A 45 17.82 2.29 -44.95
CA HIS A 45 16.83 2.09 -43.90
C HIS A 45 17.26 2.82 -42.61
N TYR A 46 18.55 2.94 -42.30
CA TYR A 46 18.98 3.64 -41.09
C TYR A 46 19.05 5.16 -41.28
N GLY A 47 18.70 5.89 -40.22
CA GLY A 47 18.77 7.35 -40.14
C GLY A 47 20.11 7.86 -39.61
N ASN A 48 20.05 8.89 -38.77
CA ASN A 48 21.24 9.52 -38.17
C ASN A 48 21.73 8.75 -36.93
N GLU A 49 21.00 7.76 -36.45
CA GLU A 49 21.43 6.83 -35.40
C GLU A 49 22.55 5.87 -35.86
N PHE A 50 22.78 5.75 -37.16
CA PHE A 50 23.84 4.92 -37.73
C PHE A 50 25.19 5.62 -37.69
N HIS A 51 26.20 4.96 -37.11
CA HIS A 51 27.54 5.49 -36.92
C HIS A 51 28.60 4.83 -37.82
N GLY A 52 28.22 3.86 -38.65
CA GLY A 52 29.17 3.13 -39.49
C GLY A 52 30.11 2.26 -38.64
N LEU A 53 31.35 2.13 -39.07
CA LEU A 53 32.36 1.33 -38.39
C LEU A 53 33.02 2.16 -37.26
N ILE A 54 32.43 2.10 -36.06
CA ILE A 54 33.03 2.61 -34.83
C ILE A 54 33.48 1.46 -33.93
N ASP A 55 34.52 1.70 -33.13
CA ASP A 55 34.96 0.73 -32.14
C ASP A 55 33.96 0.62 -30.98
N ARG A 56 34.08 -0.44 -30.18
CA ARG A 56 33.16 -0.71 -29.08
C ARG A 56 33.32 0.30 -27.93
N THR A 57 34.55 0.76 -27.68
CA THR A 57 34.87 1.67 -26.56
C THR A 57 34.28 3.05 -26.79
N GLU A 58 34.36 3.54 -28.02
CA GLU A 58 33.79 4.80 -28.47
C GLU A 58 32.27 4.74 -28.46
N ALA A 59 31.68 3.63 -28.95
CA ALA A 59 30.24 3.40 -28.84
C ALA A 59 29.78 3.41 -27.37
N GLU A 60 30.50 2.73 -26.48
CA GLU A 60 30.19 2.70 -25.05
C GLU A 60 30.29 4.09 -24.41
N ARG A 61 31.33 4.86 -24.74
CA ARG A 61 31.51 6.24 -24.26
C ARG A 61 30.35 7.15 -24.68
N MET A 62 30.02 7.20 -25.97
CA MET A 62 28.94 8.03 -26.50
C MET A 62 27.59 7.69 -25.88
N LEU A 63 27.32 6.40 -25.68
CA LEU A 63 26.08 5.90 -25.08
C LEU A 63 25.98 6.25 -23.60
N LEU A 64 27.02 6.01 -22.81
CA LEU A 64 27.03 6.33 -21.38
C LEU A 64 26.95 7.84 -21.13
N GLU A 65 27.57 8.66 -21.98
CA GLU A 65 27.42 10.13 -21.94
C GLU A 65 25.99 10.57 -22.25
N ALA A 66 25.31 9.89 -23.18
CA ALA A 66 23.92 10.19 -23.54
C ALA A 66 22.90 9.74 -22.47
N GLY A 67 23.25 8.76 -21.64
CA GLY A 67 22.47 8.31 -20.48
C GLY A 67 21.52 7.14 -20.74
N GLU A 68 20.64 6.88 -19.77
CA GLU A 68 19.70 5.74 -19.81
C GLU A 68 18.75 5.80 -21.01
N GLY A 69 18.52 4.67 -21.68
CA GLY A 69 17.69 4.58 -22.87
C GLY A 69 18.36 5.07 -24.16
N ALA A 70 19.61 5.54 -24.08
CA ALA A 70 20.38 5.94 -25.25
C ALA A 70 20.68 4.74 -26.17
N TYR A 71 20.63 4.95 -27.48
CA TYR A 71 20.99 3.91 -28.45
C TYR A 71 21.63 4.45 -29.71
N LEU A 72 22.38 3.59 -30.40
CA LEU A 72 22.95 3.83 -31.73
C LEU A 72 23.11 2.51 -32.49
N VAL A 73 23.29 2.60 -33.81
CA VAL A 73 23.59 1.45 -34.67
C VAL A 73 24.99 1.58 -35.23
N ARG A 74 25.78 0.49 -35.17
CA ARG A 74 27.12 0.43 -35.75
C ARG A 74 27.32 -0.82 -36.60
N GLU A 75 28.29 -0.77 -37.50
CA GLU A 75 28.72 -1.91 -38.29
C GLU A 75 29.56 -2.89 -37.44
N SER A 76 29.46 -4.18 -37.74
CA SER A 76 30.21 -5.23 -37.08
C SER A 76 31.63 -5.31 -37.63
N THR A 77 32.63 -5.26 -36.75
CA THR A 77 34.03 -5.51 -37.11
C THR A 77 34.31 -6.98 -37.45
N ARG A 78 33.40 -7.90 -37.09
CA ARG A 78 33.60 -9.35 -37.23
C ARG A 78 32.96 -9.95 -38.48
N SER A 79 31.96 -9.28 -39.05
CA SER A 79 31.24 -9.78 -40.22
C SER A 79 30.83 -8.60 -41.09
N LYS A 80 31.21 -8.67 -42.36
CA LYS A 80 30.77 -7.70 -43.36
C LYS A 80 29.24 -7.72 -43.48
N ASP A 81 28.64 -6.55 -43.69
CA ASP A 81 27.18 -6.37 -43.83
C ASP A 81 26.35 -6.81 -42.61
N ALA A 82 26.96 -6.91 -41.43
CA ALA A 82 26.24 -7.16 -40.19
C ALA A 82 26.22 -5.90 -39.32
N TYR A 83 25.04 -5.57 -38.78
CA TYR A 83 24.83 -4.39 -37.95
C TYR A 83 24.54 -4.76 -36.50
N THR A 84 24.96 -3.91 -35.58
CA THR A 84 24.76 -4.08 -34.14
C THR A 84 24.02 -2.88 -33.59
N LEU A 85 22.89 -3.13 -32.93
CA LEU A 85 22.22 -2.17 -32.07
C LEU A 85 22.95 -2.14 -30.73
N CYS A 86 23.42 -0.96 -30.34
CA CYS A 86 24.02 -0.71 -29.03
C CYS A 86 23.10 0.20 -28.24
N MET A 87 22.73 -0.17 -27.01
CA MET A 87 21.79 0.60 -26.20
C MET A 87 22.10 0.52 -24.71
N VAL A 88 21.78 1.58 -23.97
CA VAL A 88 21.97 1.68 -22.52
C VAL A 88 20.74 1.21 -21.78
N PHE A 89 20.94 0.25 -20.88
CA PHE A 89 19.93 -0.15 -19.90
C PHE A 89 20.60 -0.57 -18.60
N ASP A 90 20.04 -0.13 -17.48
CA ASP A 90 20.58 -0.34 -16.12
C ASP A 90 22.07 0.07 -16.04
N LYS A 91 22.39 1.24 -16.63
CA LYS A 91 23.76 1.81 -16.71
C LYS A 91 24.77 0.89 -17.42
N LYS A 92 24.31 -0.07 -18.22
CA LYS A 92 25.17 -0.98 -19.00
C LYS A 92 24.84 -0.85 -20.48
N VAL A 93 25.87 -0.98 -21.30
CA VAL A 93 25.73 -1.00 -22.76
C VAL A 93 25.49 -2.42 -23.23
N LEU A 94 24.30 -2.66 -23.77
CA LEU A 94 23.86 -3.92 -24.34
C LEU A 94 24.05 -3.88 -25.86
N ASN A 95 24.48 -5.00 -26.43
CA ASN A 95 24.79 -5.13 -27.85
C ASN A 95 23.93 -6.25 -28.45
N TYR A 96 23.13 -5.92 -29.44
CA TYR A 96 22.22 -6.84 -30.11
C TYR A 96 22.52 -6.89 -31.60
N LYS A 97 22.57 -8.09 -32.17
CA LYS A 97 22.66 -8.24 -33.61
C LYS A 97 21.34 -7.80 -34.23
N LEU A 98 21.43 -6.85 -35.14
CA LEU A 98 20.29 -6.18 -35.75
C LEU A 98 20.06 -6.71 -37.16
N TYR A 99 18.80 -6.96 -37.48
CA TYR A 99 18.38 -7.47 -38.79
C TYR A 99 17.27 -6.59 -39.37
N TYR A 100 17.17 -6.63 -40.70
CA TYR A 100 16.17 -5.89 -41.46
C TYR A 100 15.69 -6.72 -42.66
N ASP A 101 14.39 -7.01 -42.72
CA ASP A 101 13.71 -7.73 -43.80
C ASP A 101 12.56 -6.93 -44.42
N GLY A 102 12.61 -5.60 -44.29
CA GLY A 102 11.49 -4.69 -44.50
C GLY A 102 10.97 -4.11 -43.19
N ALA A 103 11.22 -4.79 -42.07
CA ALA A 103 11.03 -4.32 -40.70
C ALA A 103 12.27 -4.61 -39.85
N TYR A 104 12.48 -3.85 -38.79
CA TYR A 104 13.58 -4.02 -37.85
C TYR A 104 13.31 -5.14 -36.85
N TYR A 105 14.32 -5.95 -36.56
CA TYR A 105 14.22 -6.96 -35.50
C TYR A 105 15.56 -7.39 -34.91
N VAL A 106 15.50 -7.81 -33.64
CA VAL A 106 16.57 -8.51 -32.90
C VAL A 106 16.15 -9.95 -32.58
N GLY A 107 14.84 -10.23 -32.53
CA GLY A 107 14.26 -11.54 -32.22
C GLY A 107 13.03 -11.86 -33.08
N GLU A 108 11.96 -12.34 -32.45
CA GLU A 108 10.73 -12.76 -33.16
C GLU A 108 9.87 -11.57 -33.63
N LYS A 109 9.83 -10.48 -32.85
CA LYS A 109 9.00 -9.31 -33.15
C LYS A 109 9.60 -8.47 -34.29
N ARG A 110 8.73 -7.88 -35.11
CA ARG A 110 9.07 -7.00 -36.24
C ARG A 110 8.54 -5.59 -35.95
N PHE A 111 9.33 -4.57 -36.27
CA PHE A 111 9.00 -3.16 -35.99
C PHE A 111 9.23 -2.28 -37.21
N ASP A 112 8.35 -1.30 -37.42
CA ASP A 112 8.43 -0.40 -38.57
C ASP A 112 9.58 0.62 -38.44
N THR A 113 9.94 1.00 -37.21
CA THR A 113 11.01 1.97 -36.93
C THR A 113 11.98 1.48 -35.86
N MET A 114 13.20 2.03 -35.88
CA MET A 114 14.21 1.73 -34.88
C MET A 114 13.75 2.14 -33.47
N ASP A 115 13.16 3.32 -33.34
CA ASP A 115 12.62 3.83 -32.08
C ASP A 115 11.61 2.87 -31.44
N LEU A 116 10.70 2.28 -32.24
CA LEU A 116 9.72 1.32 -31.73
C LEU A 116 10.38 0.02 -31.25
N LEU A 117 11.38 -0.48 -31.98
CA LEU A 117 12.15 -1.65 -31.56
C LEU A 117 12.85 -1.39 -30.24
N VAL A 118 13.55 -0.25 -30.12
CA VAL A 118 14.29 0.10 -28.91
C VAL A 118 13.33 0.35 -27.74
N ALA A 119 12.22 1.05 -27.98
CA ALA A 119 11.21 1.27 -26.95
C ALA A 119 10.60 -0.04 -26.42
N ASP A 120 10.20 -0.97 -27.30
CA ASP A 120 9.66 -2.28 -26.87
C ASP A 120 10.71 -3.10 -26.10
N GLY A 121 11.99 -3.01 -26.52
CA GLY A 121 13.12 -3.61 -25.83
C GLY A 121 13.33 -3.05 -24.43
N LEU A 122 13.39 -1.71 -24.29
CA LEU A 122 13.54 -1.03 -23.00
C LEU A 122 12.37 -1.34 -22.06
N ILE A 123 11.13 -1.34 -22.57
CA ILE A 123 9.93 -1.74 -21.80
C ILE A 123 10.07 -3.18 -21.30
N SER A 124 10.40 -4.11 -22.20
CA SER A 124 10.49 -5.53 -21.85
C SER A 124 11.56 -5.78 -20.79
N MET A 125 12.76 -5.20 -20.96
CA MET A 125 13.84 -5.33 -19.98
C MET A 125 13.51 -4.65 -18.64
N TYR A 126 12.85 -3.49 -18.66
CA TYR A 126 12.47 -2.79 -17.44
C TYR A 126 11.42 -3.58 -16.65
N VAL A 127 10.41 -4.11 -17.36
CA VAL A 127 9.38 -4.98 -16.78
C VAL A 127 10.00 -6.25 -16.20
N ASP A 128 10.90 -6.91 -16.93
CA ASP A 128 11.59 -8.11 -16.45
C ASP A 128 12.48 -7.82 -15.23
N LEU A 129 13.23 -6.71 -15.25
CA LEU A 129 14.10 -6.31 -14.14
C LEU A 129 13.33 -6.12 -12.82
N HIS A 130 12.10 -5.59 -12.89
CA HIS A 130 11.32 -5.23 -11.71
C HIS A 130 10.21 -6.24 -11.35
N ALA A 131 9.88 -7.18 -12.24
CA ALA A 131 8.73 -8.06 -12.11
C ALA A 131 8.94 -9.51 -12.60
N SER A 132 10.17 -9.93 -12.93
CA SER A 132 10.40 -11.26 -13.53
C SER A 132 9.81 -12.42 -12.72
N ASP A 133 9.96 -12.42 -11.39
CA ASP A 133 9.43 -13.51 -10.56
C ASP A 133 7.89 -13.48 -10.45
N TYR A 134 7.30 -12.28 -10.41
CA TYR A 134 5.86 -12.10 -10.51
C TYR A 134 5.32 -12.61 -11.86
N ILE A 135 5.96 -12.25 -12.97
CA ILE A 135 5.55 -12.66 -14.33
C ILE A 135 5.64 -14.18 -14.50
N LYS A 136 6.66 -14.83 -13.92
CA LYS A 136 6.79 -16.28 -13.96
C LYS A 136 5.60 -16.96 -13.26
N ARG A 137 5.12 -16.41 -12.16
CA ARG A 137 4.06 -16.99 -11.33
C ARG A 137 2.64 -16.57 -11.72
N MET A 138 2.45 -15.44 -12.41
CA MET A 138 1.12 -14.86 -12.64
C MET A 138 0.13 -15.78 -13.39
N ALA A 139 0.63 -16.68 -14.25
CA ALA A 139 -0.20 -17.65 -14.96
C ALA A 139 -0.50 -18.91 -14.14
N ASP A 140 0.35 -19.24 -13.16
CA ASP A 140 0.19 -20.37 -12.23
C ASP A 140 -0.74 -20.02 -11.06
N GLU A 141 -0.65 -18.77 -10.56
CA GLU A 141 -1.44 -18.27 -9.44
C GLU A 141 -2.81 -17.70 -9.85
N ALA A 142 -3.12 -17.65 -11.15
CA ALA A 142 -4.40 -17.13 -11.65
C ALA A 142 -5.54 -18.14 -11.44
N ILE A 143 -6.64 -17.65 -10.86
CA ILE A 143 -7.91 -18.39 -10.75
C ILE A 143 -8.75 -18.00 -11.98
N TYR A 144 -8.80 -18.88 -12.98
CA TYR A 144 -9.50 -18.62 -14.24
C TYR A 144 -11.00 -18.41 -14.05
N GLU A 145 -11.62 -19.10 -13.09
CA GLU A 145 -13.04 -19.00 -12.74
C GLU A 145 -13.42 -17.60 -12.23
N ASP A 146 -12.44 -16.83 -11.72
CA ASP A 146 -12.63 -15.45 -11.28
C ASP A 146 -12.40 -14.43 -12.39
N SER A 147 -12.03 -14.87 -13.59
CA SER A 147 -11.87 -13.96 -14.72
C SER A 147 -13.20 -13.34 -15.16
N PRO A 148 -13.19 -12.08 -15.63
CA PRO A 148 -14.35 -11.47 -16.27
C PRO A 148 -14.90 -12.33 -17.41
N TYR A 149 -14.02 -13.05 -18.12
CA TYR A 149 -14.43 -13.94 -19.20
C TYR A 149 -15.19 -15.18 -18.71
N SER A 150 -14.65 -15.91 -17.72
CA SER A 150 -15.31 -17.11 -17.17
C SER A 150 -16.63 -16.78 -16.47
N ARG A 151 -16.69 -15.64 -15.76
CA ARG A 151 -17.94 -15.16 -15.15
C ARG A 151 -18.99 -14.78 -16.20
N TYR A 152 -18.57 -14.13 -17.28
CA TYR A 152 -19.45 -13.81 -18.40
C TYR A 152 -20.00 -15.09 -19.06
N THR A 153 -19.15 -16.06 -19.37
CA THR A 153 -19.58 -17.32 -19.99
C THR A 153 -20.50 -18.12 -19.07
N SER A 154 -20.22 -18.16 -17.77
CA SER A 154 -21.05 -18.82 -16.75
C SER A 154 -22.39 -18.11 -16.51
N ALA A 155 -22.48 -16.80 -16.69
CA ALA A 155 -23.72 -16.05 -16.52
C ALA A 155 -24.65 -16.15 -17.74
N THR A 156 -24.09 -16.33 -18.94
CA THR A 156 -24.89 -16.57 -20.17
C THR A 156 -25.47 -17.98 -20.28
N THR A 157 -25.20 -18.88 -19.31
CA THR A 157 -25.83 -20.20 -19.26
C THR A 157 -27.21 -20.11 -18.63
N ASP A 158 -28.20 -19.68 -19.42
CA ASP A 158 -29.55 -20.20 -19.23
C ASP A 158 -29.50 -21.74 -19.32
N ILE A 159 -30.31 -22.37 -18.46
CA ILE A 159 -30.35 -23.76 -17.98
C ILE A 159 -30.33 -24.90 -19.05
N ALA A 160 -30.06 -24.63 -20.33
CA ALA A 160 -30.23 -25.61 -21.42
C ALA A 160 -29.07 -25.77 -22.42
N ARG A 161 -27.87 -25.20 -22.21
CA ARG A 161 -26.75 -25.39 -23.16
C ARG A 161 -25.65 -26.30 -22.60
N ARG A 162 -25.45 -27.45 -23.26
CA ARG A 162 -24.42 -28.45 -22.91
C ARG A 162 -23.02 -27.81 -22.81
N PRO A 163 -22.15 -28.29 -21.91
CA PRO A 163 -20.75 -27.86 -21.87
C PRO A 163 -20.10 -28.16 -23.23
N VAL A 164 -19.61 -27.12 -23.90
CA VAL A 164 -18.86 -27.24 -25.15
C VAL A 164 -17.40 -27.27 -24.79
N THR A 165 -16.75 -28.41 -24.98
CA THR A 165 -15.30 -28.55 -24.88
C THR A 165 -14.68 -28.15 -26.21
N ARG A 166 -14.38 -26.86 -26.41
CA ARG A 166 -13.77 -26.32 -27.62
C ARG A 166 -12.50 -25.55 -27.26
N ALA A 167 -11.39 -25.90 -27.90
CA ALA A 167 -10.13 -25.18 -27.73
C ALA A 167 -10.19 -23.78 -28.38
N HIS A 168 -9.44 -22.84 -27.82
CA HIS A 168 -9.25 -21.51 -28.40
C HIS A 168 -8.24 -21.57 -29.56
N ASN A 169 -8.45 -20.78 -30.60
CA ASN A 169 -7.52 -20.60 -31.73
C ASN A 169 -6.70 -19.31 -31.54
N PHE A 170 -5.62 -19.38 -30.76
CA PHE A 170 -4.79 -18.22 -30.41
C PHE A 170 -3.77 -17.88 -31.49
N VAL A 171 -3.70 -16.59 -31.83
CA VAL A 171 -2.66 -16.02 -32.70
C VAL A 171 -1.96 -14.84 -32.01
N PRO A 172 -0.67 -14.59 -32.27
CA PRO A 172 0.00 -13.36 -31.82
C PRO A 172 -0.76 -12.13 -32.31
N TYR A 173 -0.98 -11.17 -31.40
CA TYR A 173 -1.82 -10.00 -31.70
C TYR A 173 -1.24 -8.72 -31.12
N THR A 174 -1.32 -7.63 -31.90
CA THR A 174 -0.94 -6.29 -31.47
C THR A 174 -2.19 -5.50 -31.07
N PHE A 175 -2.28 -5.15 -29.79
CA PHE A 175 -3.37 -4.35 -29.25
C PHE A 175 -3.03 -2.86 -29.43
N LYS A 176 -3.93 -2.11 -30.07
CA LYS A 176 -3.73 -0.67 -30.38
C LYS A 176 -3.93 0.26 -29.16
N ALA A 177 -4.50 -0.27 -28.08
CA ALA A 177 -4.77 0.45 -26.85
C ALA A 177 -4.36 -0.44 -25.66
N PRO A 178 -4.15 0.13 -24.47
CA PRO A 178 -3.83 -0.65 -23.28
C PRO A 178 -4.84 -1.79 -23.06
N HIS A 179 -4.34 -3.02 -23.03
CA HIS A 179 -5.18 -4.21 -22.98
C HIS A 179 -4.72 -5.16 -21.88
N TYR A 180 -5.65 -5.92 -21.32
CA TYR A 180 -5.40 -6.79 -20.17
C TYR A 180 -5.71 -8.23 -20.54
N CYS A 181 -4.99 -9.14 -19.90
CA CYS A 181 -5.15 -10.57 -20.07
C CYS A 181 -6.44 -11.04 -19.41
N ASP A 182 -7.36 -11.61 -20.18
CA ASP A 182 -8.61 -12.19 -19.71
C ASP A 182 -8.37 -13.36 -18.73
N TYR A 183 -7.20 -13.98 -18.74
CA TYR A 183 -6.87 -15.10 -17.84
C TYR A 183 -6.33 -14.63 -16.48
N CYS A 184 -5.20 -13.91 -16.45
CA CYS A 184 -4.54 -13.52 -15.20
C CYS A 184 -4.88 -12.11 -14.72
N ARG A 185 -5.65 -11.33 -15.50
CA ARG A 185 -6.08 -9.95 -15.24
C ARG A 185 -4.96 -8.91 -15.18
N ASN A 186 -3.73 -9.30 -15.54
CA ASN A 186 -2.61 -8.37 -15.68
C ASN A 186 -2.57 -7.72 -17.06
N PHE A 187 -1.97 -6.53 -17.11
CA PHE A 187 -1.71 -5.80 -18.33
C PHE A 187 -0.84 -6.60 -19.34
N LEU A 188 -1.16 -6.51 -20.63
CA LEU A 188 -0.37 -7.04 -21.75
C LEU A 188 0.66 -5.97 -22.17
N TRP A 189 1.89 -6.08 -21.67
CA TRP A 189 2.93 -5.07 -21.92
C TRP A 189 3.63 -5.24 -23.28
N GLY A 190 4.25 -4.16 -23.73
CA GLY A 190 4.92 -4.02 -25.02
C GLY A 190 4.15 -3.15 -26.02
N LEU A 191 4.79 -2.85 -27.14
CA LEU A 191 4.27 -2.03 -28.23
C LEU A 191 3.74 -2.86 -29.40
N VAL A 192 4.30 -4.04 -29.62
CA VAL A 192 3.91 -4.96 -30.69
C VAL A 192 3.85 -6.39 -30.13
N HIS A 193 2.87 -7.17 -30.58
CA HIS A 193 2.66 -8.56 -30.16
C HIS A 193 2.70 -8.72 -28.63
N GLN A 194 1.93 -7.90 -27.91
CA GLN A 194 1.90 -7.91 -26.44
C GLN A 194 1.35 -9.23 -25.86
N GLY A 195 0.57 -9.95 -26.66
CA GLY A 195 -0.05 -11.19 -26.24
C GLY A 195 -0.59 -12.00 -27.42
N GLN A 196 -1.48 -12.92 -27.08
CA GLN A 196 -2.23 -13.76 -27.99
C GLN A 196 -3.69 -13.32 -27.97
N ARG A 197 -4.37 -13.44 -29.11
CA ARG A 197 -5.82 -13.25 -29.23
C ARG A 197 -6.43 -14.45 -29.90
N CYS A 198 -7.52 -14.98 -29.34
CA CYS A 198 -8.27 -16.05 -29.97
C CYS A 198 -9.03 -15.49 -31.19
N GLU A 199 -8.80 -16.03 -32.39
CA GLU A 199 -9.51 -15.59 -33.60
C GLU A 199 -11.00 -15.93 -33.57
N ASP A 200 -11.37 -16.99 -32.86
CA ASP A 200 -12.75 -17.45 -32.76
C ASP A 200 -13.60 -16.61 -31.80
N CYS A 201 -13.19 -16.47 -30.53
CA CYS A 201 -14.00 -15.82 -29.49
C CYS A 201 -13.49 -14.44 -29.06
N GLY A 202 -12.29 -14.04 -29.49
CA GLY A 202 -11.68 -12.76 -29.13
C GLY A 202 -10.93 -12.72 -27.80
N PHE A 203 -10.87 -13.81 -27.03
CA PHE A 203 -10.14 -13.92 -25.77
C PHE A 203 -8.70 -13.42 -25.90
N ALA A 204 -8.28 -12.50 -25.02
CA ALA A 204 -6.94 -11.94 -25.01
C ALA A 204 -6.12 -12.51 -23.85
N ALA A 205 -4.91 -13.00 -24.12
CA ALA A 205 -4.07 -13.63 -23.09
C ALA A 205 -2.58 -13.33 -23.29
N HIS A 206 -1.77 -13.39 -22.23
CA HIS A 206 -0.32 -13.56 -22.41
C HIS A 206 -0.02 -14.92 -23.07
N LYS A 207 1.12 -15.05 -23.76
CA LYS A 207 1.55 -16.32 -24.38
C LYS A 207 1.50 -17.52 -23.42
N LYS A 208 2.06 -17.39 -22.21
CA LYS A 208 1.99 -18.44 -21.16
C LYS A 208 0.56 -18.65 -20.62
N CYS A 209 -0.29 -17.63 -20.63
CA CYS A 209 -1.67 -17.75 -20.17
C CYS A 209 -2.54 -18.49 -21.20
N SER A 210 -2.38 -18.22 -22.50
CA SER A 210 -3.09 -18.94 -23.58
C SER A 210 -2.79 -20.44 -23.61
N GLU A 211 -1.63 -20.85 -23.11
CA GLU A 211 -1.28 -22.28 -23.00
C GLU A 211 -2.03 -22.99 -21.86
N LYS A 212 -2.59 -22.23 -20.90
CA LYS A 212 -3.27 -22.74 -19.70
C LYS A 212 -4.78 -22.50 -19.68
N THR A 213 -5.30 -21.73 -20.61
CA THR A 213 -6.75 -21.50 -20.72
C THR A 213 -7.49 -22.81 -20.93
N LEU A 214 -8.65 -22.96 -20.29
CA LEU A 214 -9.50 -24.12 -20.46
C LEU A 214 -10.05 -24.23 -21.90
N HIS A 215 -10.49 -25.44 -22.28
CA HIS A 215 -11.14 -25.68 -23.58
C HIS A 215 -12.62 -25.27 -23.55
N ASP A 216 -12.88 -23.99 -23.29
CA ASP A 216 -14.22 -23.42 -23.13
C ASP A 216 -14.54 -22.34 -24.17
N CYS A 217 -13.86 -22.35 -25.32
CA CYS A 217 -13.97 -21.33 -26.35
C CYS A 217 -15.41 -21.21 -26.89
N ARG A 218 -15.95 -19.99 -26.91
CA ARG A 218 -17.29 -19.66 -27.41
C ARG A 218 -17.20 -18.59 -28.50
N PRO A 219 -17.19 -18.96 -29.79
CA PRO A 219 -17.06 -17.98 -30.87
C PRO A 219 -18.16 -16.91 -30.87
N GLU A 220 -19.34 -17.22 -30.31
CA GLU A 220 -20.43 -16.24 -30.17
C GLU A 220 -20.02 -15.03 -29.33
N ALA A 221 -19.09 -15.22 -28.36
CA ALA A 221 -18.56 -14.15 -27.53
C ALA A 221 -17.80 -13.08 -28.35
N LYS A 222 -17.31 -13.42 -29.55
CA LYS A 222 -16.65 -12.45 -30.46
C LYS A 222 -17.61 -11.36 -30.93
N TYR A 223 -18.91 -11.65 -30.98
CA TYR A 223 -19.94 -10.73 -31.47
C TYR A 223 -20.67 -10.00 -30.33
N VAL A 224 -20.53 -10.48 -29.10
CA VAL A 224 -21.06 -9.80 -27.92
C VAL A 224 -20.02 -8.81 -27.41
N LYS A 225 -20.15 -7.54 -27.85
CA LYS A 225 -19.34 -6.44 -27.32
C LYS A 225 -19.74 -6.20 -25.86
N ARG A 226 -18.91 -6.65 -24.93
CA ARG A 226 -19.06 -6.33 -23.50
C ARG A 226 -19.08 -4.81 -23.32
N MET A 227 -19.91 -4.31 -22.40
CA MET A 227 -19.97 -2.89 -22.07
C MET A 227 -19.15 -2.56 -20.82
N PHE A 228 -19.11 -3.48 -19.86
CA PHE A 228 -18.32 -3.36 -18.63
C PHE A 228 -16.94 -3.99 -18.82
N SER A 229 -15.96 -3.48 -18.06
CA SER A 229 -14.58 -3.95 -18.09
C SER A 229 -13.89 -3.85 -19.45
N VAL A 230 -14.35 -2.91 -20.28
CA VAL A 230 -13.70 -2.49 -21.53
C VAL A 230 -13.13 -1.09 -21.33
N ASP A 231 -11.99 -0.82 -21.94
CA ASP A 231 -11.41 0.52 -21.99
C ASP A 231 -12.41 1.53 -22.59
N ILE A 232 -12.51 2.71 -21.98
CA ILE A 232 -13.57 3.68 -22.30
C ILE A 232 -13.43 4.20 -23.73
N THR A 233 -12.21 4.50 -24.17
CA THR A 233 -11.90 4.95 -25.53
C THR A 233 -12.30 3.89 -26.54
N THR A 234 -11.93 2.64 -26.27
CA THR A 234 -12.29 1.49 -27.10
C THR A 234 -13.80 1.31 -27.22
N LEU A 235 -14.52 1.43 -26.11
CA LEU A 235 -15.98 1.31 -26.08
C LEU A 235 -16.65 2.44 -26.88
N CYS A 236 -16.25 3.68 -26.64
CA CYS A 236 -16.78 4.86 -27.35
C CYS A 236 -16.57 4.74 -28.87
N LEU A 237 -15.37 4.38 -29.31
CA LEU A 237 -15.07 4.14 -30.73
C LEU A 237 -15.90 2.98 -31.32
N ALA A 238 -16.09 1.90 -30.56
CA ALA A 238 -16.82 0.73 -31.03
C ALA A 238 -18.34 0.95 -31.17
N HIS A 239 -18.90 1.91 -30.43
CA HIS A 239 -20.32 2.26 -30.43
C HIS A 239 -20.62 3.57 -31.17
N GLY A 240 -19.61 4.33 -31.59
CA GLY A 240 -19.79 5.62 -32.26
C GLY A 240 -20.41 6.68 -31.35
N THR A 241 -20.03 6.67 -30.08
CA THR A 241 -20.57 7.57 -29.04
C THR A 241 -19.43 8.24 -28.28
N ASP A 242 -19.59 9.50 -27.89
CA ASP A 242 -18.55 10.21 -27.12
C ASP A 242 -18.52 9.83 -25.63
N ILE A 243 -19.68 9.43 -25.08
CA ILE A 243 -19.85 8.96 -23.70
C ILE A 243 -20.44 7.55 -23.71
N PRO A 244 -19.95 6.61 -22.87
CA PRO A 244 -20.53 5.27 -22.78
C PRO A 244 -22.05 5.27 -22.54
N PRO A 245 -22.83 4.47 -23.29
CA PRO A 245 -24.29 4.42 -23.12
C PRO A 245 -24.75 4.13 -21.68
N VAL A 246 -24.03 3.23 -20.98
CA VAL A 246 -24.30 2.89 -19.57
C VAL A 246 -24.25 4.14 -18.67
N VAL A 247 -23.25 5.00 -18.88
CA VAL A 247 -23.05 6.23 -18.09
C VAL A 247 -24.18 7.20 -18.36
N THR A 248 -24.46 7.48 -19.64
CA THR A 248 -25.50 8.42 -20.06
C THR A 248 -26.88 7.99 -19.56
N GLN A 249 -27.24 6.71 -19.71
CA GLN A 249 -28.53 6.17 -19.31
C GLN A 249 -28.70 6.19 -17.78
N CYS A 250 -27.67 5.80 -17.02
CA CYS A 250 -27.74 5.86 -15.55
C CYS A 250 -27.83 7.30 -15.03
N ILE A 251 -27.03 8.23 -15.58
CA ILE A 251 -27.10 9.65 -15.21
C ILE A 251 -28.51 10.20 -15.48
N ALA A 252 -29.05 9.98 -16.68
CA ALA A 252 -30.37 10.45 -17.05
C ALA A 252 -31.46 9.92 -16.10
N GLU A 253 -31.40 8.65 -15.72
CA GLU A 253 -32.38 8.05 -14.83
C GLU A 253 -32.27 8.56 -13.38
N VAL A 254 -31.05 8.76 -12.87
CA VAL A 254 -30.83 9.37 -11.54
C VAL A 254 -31.28 10.83 -11.52
N GLU A 255 -31.03 11.60 -12.59
CA GLU A 255 -31.54 12.97 -12.69
C GLU A 255 -33.07 13.01 -12.77
N ARG A 256 -33.68 12.04 -13.47
CA ARG A 256 -35.14 11.98 -13.66
C ARG A 256 -35.92 11.78 -12.37
N ARG A 257 -35.44 10.94 -11.44
CA ARG A 257 -36.19 10.58 -10.22
C ARG A 257 -35.38 10.46 -8.92
N GLY A 258 -34.06 10.51 -8.98
CA GLY A 258 -33.16 10.27 -7.84
C GLY A 258 -32.71 11.53 -7.09
N LEU A 259 -32.84 12.73 -7.68
CA LEU A 259 -32.26 13.96 -7.12
C LEU A 259 -32.77 14.36 -5.74
N HIS A 260 -33.96 13.90 -5.35
CA HIS A 260 -34.56 14.22 -4.05
C HIS A 260 -34.51 13.05 -3.06
N VAL A 261 -33.97 11.90 -3.47
CA VAL A 261 -33.91 10.70 -2.64
C VAL A 261 -32.76 10.83 -1.63
N GLU A 262 -33.07 10.65 -0.35
CA GLU A 262 -32.08 10.77 0.71
C GLU A 262 -30.93 9.76 0.55
N GLY A 263 -29.69 10.24 0.72
CA GLY A 263 -28.51 9.39 0.65
C GLY A 263 -28.23 8.85 -0.76
N ILE A 264 -28.69 9.52 -1.83
CA ILE A 264 -28.36 9.14 -3.22
C ILE A 264 -26.85 8.95 -3.39
N TYR A 265 -26.43 7.88 -4.07
CA TYR A 265 -25.04 7.37 -4.13
C TYR A 265 -24.38 6.90 -2.82
N ARG A 266 -24.81 7.34 -1.63
CA ARG A 266 -24.32 6.84 -0.33
C ARG A 266 -24.92 5.48 0.03
N VAL A 267 -26.24 5.36 -0.11
CA VAL A 267 -26.97 4.11 0.14
C VAL A 267 -26.70 3.13 -1.01
N SER A 268 -26.45 1.87 -0.66
CA SER A 268 -26.20 0.78 -1.61
C SER A 268 -27.51 0.12 -2.02
N GLY A 269 -27.75 -0.02 -3.32
CA GLY A 269 -28.84 -0.84 -3.84
C GLY A 269 -28.53 -2.34 -3.82
N SER A 270 -29.51 -3.16 -4.18
CA SER A 270 -29.37 -4.62 -4.24
C SER A 270 -28.25 -5.05 -5.20
N TYR A 271 -27.27 -5.79 -4.66
CA TYR A 271 -26.15 -6.32 -5.44
C TYR A 271 -26.61 -7.27 -6.55
N GLU A 272 -27.59 -8.13 -6.27
CA GLU A 272 -28.15 -9.06 -7.24
C GLU A 272 -28.78 -8.34 -8.44
N HIS A 273 -29.53 -7.26 -8.19
CA HIS A 273 -30.13 -6.46 -9.26
C HIS A 273 -29.09 -5.68 -10.06
N ILE A 274 -28.04 -5.16 -9.40
CA ILE A 274 -26.92 -4.49 -10.08
C ILE A 274 -26.23 -5.47 -11.04
N GLU A 275 -25.91 -6.68 -10.58
CA GLU A 275 -25.28 -7.70 -11.42
C GLU A 275 -26.18 -8.14 -12.56
N LYS A 276 -27.49 -8.29 -12.32
CA LYS A 276 -28.45 -8.59 -13.39
C LYS A 276 -28.46 -7.53 -14.48
N LEU A 277 -28.53 -6.24 -14.13
CA LEU A 277 -28.49 -5.13 -15.09
C LEU A 277 -27.16 -5.09 -15.84
N ARG A 278 -26.04 -5.29 -15.14
CA ARG A 278 -24.70 -5.36 -15.75
C ARG A 278 -24.64 -6.44 -16.84
N LEU A 279 -25.14 -7.64 -16.54
CA LEU A 279 -25.18 -8.75 -17.48
C LEU A 279 -26.05 -8.46 -18.70
N GLN A 280 -27.17 -7.74 -18.53
CA GLN A 280 -28.01 -7.31 -19.66
C GLN A 280 -27.27 -6.34 -20.57
N TYR A 281 -26.57 -5.34 -20.02
CA TYR A 281 -25.73 -4.43 -20.80
C TYR A 281 -24.58 -5.16 -21.52
N ASP A 282 -23.88 -6.07 -20.83
CA ASP A 282 -22.80 -6.85 -21.43
C ASP A 282 -23.29 -7.78 -22.55
N ALA A 283 -24.52 -8.27 -22.45
CA ALA A 283 -25.19 -9.04 -23.50
C ALA A 283 -25.78 -8.17 -24.63
N ASN A 284 -25.56 -6.84 -24.58
CA ASN A 284 -26.13 -5.85 -25.49
C ASN A 284 -27.67 -5.98 -25.62
N GLN A 285 -28.34 -6.35 -24.54
CA GLN A 285 -29.80 -6.38 -24.44
C GLN A 285 -30.33 -4.96 -24.17
N SER A 286 -31.59 -4.71 -24.53
CA SER A 286 -32.25 -3.44 -24.16
C SER A 286 -32.47 -3.41 -22.64
N VAL A 287 -31.85 -2.44 -21.96
CA VAL A 287 -32.01 -2.24 -20.52
C VAL A 287 -32.98 -1.09 -20.27
N ASP A 288 -34.11 -1.38 -19.64
CA ASP A 288 -35.05 -0.35 -19.17
C ASP A 288 -34.78 -0.03 -17.70
N LEU A 289 -34.04 1.05 -17.45
CA LEU A 289 -33.74 1.51 -16.10
C LEU A 289 -34.97 2.08 -15.37
N SER A 290 -36.02 2.46 -16.10
CA SER A 290 -37.25 3.02 -15.50
C SER A 290 -38.07 1.97 -14.76
N ALA A 291 -37.95 0.70 -15.16
CA ALA A 291 -38.58 -0.44 -14.52
C ALA A 291 -37.90 -0.85 -13.19
N VAL A 292 -36.70 -0.33 -12.91
CA VAL A 292 -35.96 -0.65 -11.68
C VAL A 292 -36.53 0.17 -10.52
N ALA A 293 -37.27 -0.46 -9.60
CA ALA A 293 -37.93 0.26 -8.50
C ALA A 293 -36.94 1.06 -7.61
N ASP A 294 -35.85 0.42 -7.18
CA ASP A 294 -34.85 1.04 -6.32
C ASP A 294 -33.83 1.87 -7.13
N ILE A 295 -33.83 3.19 -6.93
CA ILE A 295 -32.87 4.08 -7.61
C ILE A 295 -31.42 3.83 -7.14
N HIS A 296 -31.21 3.33 -5.91
CA HIS A 296 -29.87 3.03 -5.41
C HIS A 296 -29.22 1.88 -6.17
N THR A 297 -30.01 1.01 -6.81
CA THR A 297 -29.52 0.00 -7.76
C THR A 297 -28.92 0.67 -8.99
N VAL A 298 -29.56 1.69 -9.56
CA VAL A 298 -29.03 2.44 -10.71
C VAL A 298 -27.76 3.22 -10.32
N CYS A 299 -27.76 3.86 -9.15
CA CYS A 299 -26.55 4.49 -8.60
C CYS A 299 -25.41 3.49 -8.40
N GLY A 300 -25.73 2.30 -7.91
CA GLY A 300 -24.80 1.19 -7.72
C GLY A 300 -24.21 0.71 -9.04
N LEU A 301 -25.04 0.60 -10.08
CA LEU A 301 -24.64 0.21 -11.43
C LEU A 301 -23.66 1.23 -12.05
N LEU A 302 -23.96 2.52 -11.96
CA LEU A 302 -23.07 3.58 -12.45
C LEU A 302 -21.71 3.56 -11.74
N LYS A 303 -21.70 3.45 -10.40
CA LYS A 303 -20.45 3.30 -9.63
C LYS A 303 -19.71 2.02 -10.02
N SER A 304 -20.43 0.93 -10.27
CA SER A 304 -19.85 -0.34 -10.70
C SER A 304 -19.17 -0.20 -12.06
N TYR A 305 -19.79 0.51 -13.00
CA TYR A 305 -19.21 0.77 -14.33
C TYR A 305 -17.81 1.38 -14.23
N PHE A 306 -17.68 2.50 -13.50
CA PHE A 306 -16.41 3.18 -13.35
C PHE A 306 -15.36 2.32 -12.64
N ARG A 307 -15.73 1.61 -11.56
CA ARG A 307 -14.81 0.71 -10.83
C ARG A 307 -14.32 -0.49 -11.66
N LEU A 308 -15.11 -0.91 -12.65
CA LEU A 308 -14.80 -2.07 -13.46
C LEU A 308 -13.94 -1.72 -14.68
N LEU A 309 -13.69 -0.44 -14.96
CA LEU A 309 -12.84 0.00 -16.05
C LEU A 309 -11.40 -0.55 -15.91
N PRO A 310 -10.72 -0.93 -17.00
CA PRO A 310 -9.32 -1.38 -16.96
C PRO A 310 -8.35 -0.33 -16.38
N GLN A 311 -8.56 0.93 -16.74
CA GLN A 311 -8.02 2.10 -16.05
C GLN A 311 -9.18 2.92 -15.50
N GLN A 312 -9.01 3.45 -14.30
CA GLN A 312 -9.99 4.38 -13.72
C GLN A 312 -10.16 5.58 -14.64
N LEU A 313 -11.32 6.24 -14.56
CA LEU A 313 -11.69 7.33 -15.47
C LEU A 313 -10.60 8.41 -15.55
N ILE A 314 -9.91 8.67 -14.43
CA ILE A 314 -8.67 9.43 -14.39
C ILE A 314 -7.52 8.45 -14.09
N PRO A 315 -6.68 8.13 -15.09
CA PRO A 315 -5.52 7.26 -14.92
C PRO A 315 -4.56 7.75 -13.84
N PHE A 316 -3.77 6.84 -13.27
CA PHE A 316 -2.83 7.16 -12.19
C PHE A 316 -1.78 8.21 -12.59
N SER A 317 -1.29 8.18 -13.84
CA SER A 317 -0.32 9.15 -14.37
C SER A 317 -0.87 10.58 -14.27
N VAL A 318 -2.07 10.79 -14.83
CA VAL A 318 -2.75 12.09 -14.82
C VAL A 318 -3.18 12.48 -13.40
N HIS A 319 -3.68 11.54 -12.60
CA HIS A 319 -4.05 11.81 -11.21
C HIS A 319 -2.87 12.36 -10.40
N LYS A 320 -1.68 11.77 -10.56
CA LYS A 320 -0.45 12.22 -9.87
C LYS A 320 -0.13 13.67 -10.22
N GLU A 321 -0.20 14.03 -11.49
CA GLU A 321 0.05 15.40 -11.95
C GLU A 321 -1.03 16.37 -11.46
N LEU A 322 -2.32 16.00 -11.57
CA LEU A 322 -3.43 16.82 -11.08
C LEU A 322 -3.31 17.12 -9.59
N LEU A 323 -2.90 16.12 -8.79
CA LEU A 323 -2.70 16.28 -7.36
C LEU A 323 -1.53 17.21 -7.04
N ALA A 324 -0.42 17.09 -7.76
CA ALA A 324 0.74 17.97 -7.62
C ALA A 324 0.35 19.42 -7.95
N VAL A 325 -0.27 19.64 -9.11
CA VAL A 325 -0.74 20.96 -9.55
C VAL A 325 -1.75 21.57 -8.57
N TYR A 326 -2.72 20.78 -8.10
CA TYR A 326 -3.71 21.24 -7.12
C TYR A 326 -3.07 21.69 -5.80
N THR A 327 -2.04 20.96 -5.34
CA THR A 327 -1.33 21.25 -4.10
C THR A 327 -0.46 22.51 -4.24
N GLU A 328 0.31 22.61 -5.33
CA GLU A 328 1.19 23.75 -5.62
C GLU A 328 0.42 25.06 -5.86
N THR A 329 -0.79 24.95 -6.41
CA THR A 329 -1.62 26.12 -6.72
C THR A 329 -2.61 26.47 -5.60
N SER A 330 -2.57 25.79 -4.45
CA SER A 330 -3.50 25.98 -3.33
C SER A 330 -3.63 27.42 -2.84
N MET A 331 -2.53 28.19 -2.88
CA MET A 331 -2.48 29.61 -2.47
C MET A 331 -2.79 30.60 -3.61
N ARG A 332 -3.05 30.12 -4.83
CA ARG A 332 -3.33 30.98 -6.00
C ARG A 332 -4.83 31.27 -6.15
N PRO A 333 -5.22 32.35 -6.86
CA PRO A 333 -6.61 32.60 -7.23
C PRO A 333 -7.25 31.40 -7.95
N VAL A 334 -8.57 31.21 -7.76
CA VAL A 334 -9.31 30.06 -8.30
C VAL A 334 -9.18 29.94 -9.83
N HIS A 335 -9.13 31.07 -10.54
CA HIS A 335 -8.97 31.10 -11.99
C HIS A 335 -7.63 30.51 -12.47
N ASP A 336 -6.53 30.82 -11.78
CA ASP A 336 -5.20 30.27 -12.10
C ASP A 336 -5.10 28.79 -11.76
N ARG A 337 -5.75 28.38 -10.66
CA ARG A 337 -5.88 26.97 -10.28
C ARG A 337 -6.62 26.18 -11.36
N ILE A 338 -7.74 26.72 -11.85
CA ILE A 338 -8.51 26.15 -12.96
C ILE A 338 -7.65 26.01 -14.22
N ARG A 339 -6.92 27.06 -14.60
CA ARG A 339 -6.04 27.05 -15.78
C ARG A 339 -4.95 25.98 -15.66
N ALA A 340 -4.31 25.87 -14.50
CA ALA A 340 -3.26 24.88 -14.27
C ALA A 340 -3.81 23.44 -14.30
N ILE A 341 -4.97 23.21 -13.69
CA ILE A 341 -5.63 21.89 -13.70
C ILE A 341 -6.06 21.52 -15.12
N ARG A 342 -6.66 22.45 -15.89
CA ARG A 342 -6.99 22.23 -17.31
C ARG A 342 -5.79 21.74 -18.11
N LYS A 343 -4.61 22.34 -17.88
CA LYS A 343 -3.37 21.96 -18.57
C LYS A 343 -2.99 20.51 -18.27
N ALA A 344 -3.06 20.09 -17.01
CA ALA A 344 -2.79 18.69 -16.61
C ALA A 344 -3.83 17.71 -17.16
N MET A 345 -5.07 18.16 -17.39
CA MET A 345 -6.13 17.31 -17.99
C MET A 345 -5.96 17.07 -19.48
N LEU A 346 -5.08 17.81 -20.19
CA LEU A 346 -4.80 17.59 -21.62
C LEU A 346 -4.17 16.22 -21.91
N GLU A 347 -3.65 15.54 -20.88
CA GLU A 347 -3.11 14.18 -21.02
C GLU A 347 -4.19 13.08 -21.05
N LEU A 348 -5.45 13.41 -20.72
CA LEU A 348 -6.56 12.47 -20.83
C LEU A 348 -7.01 12.33 -22.29
N SER A 349 -7.50 11.14 -22.66
CA SER A 349 -8.16 10.95 -23.96
C SER A 349 -9.47 11.76 -24.02
N ASP A 350 -9.94 12.05 -25.24
CA ASP A 350 -11.22 12.73 -25.46
C ASP A 350 -12.38 12.00 -24.75
N ALA A 351 -12.45 10.68 -24.88
CA ALA A 351 -13.48 9.86 -24.23
C ALA A 351 -13.43 9.97 -22.69
N ASN A 352 -12.23 10.02 -22.10
CA ASN A 352 -12.05 10.22 -20.67
C ASN A 352 -12.53 11.62 -20.23
N ILE A 353 -12.09 12.68 -20.91
CA ILE A 353 -12.43 14.07 -20.56
C ILE A 353 -13.93 14.33 -20.68
N ILE A 354 -14.54 13.88 -21.78
CA ILE A 354 -15.97 14.09 -22.05
C ILE A 354 -16.82 13.36 -21.01
N THR A 355 -16.48 12.10 -20.73
CA THR A 355 -17.17 11.30 -19.71
C THR A 355 -16.97 11.87 -18.32
N LEU A 356 -15.77 12.36 -18.00
CA LEU A 356 -15.47 13.04 -16.74
C LEU A 356 -16.31 14.32 -16.59
N GLY A 357 -16.45 15.12 -17.64
CA GLY A 357 -17.32 16.29 -17.65
C GLY A 357 -18.78 15.97 -17.36
N ALA A 358 -19.29 14.90 -17.97
CA ALA A 358 -20.65 14.44 -17.75
C ALA A 358 -20.89 14.01 -16.30
N ILE A 359 -20.00 13.20 -15.72
CA ILE A 359 -20.16 12.77 -14.32
C ILE A 359 -19.96 13.91 -13.32
N LEU A 360 -18.99 14.82 -13.53
CA LEU A 360 -18.79 15.97 -12.64
C LEU A 360 -20.00 16.91 -12.66
N SER A 361 -20.56 17.18 -13.85
CA SER A 361 -21.76 17.99 -14.00
C SER A 361 -22.98 17.34 -13.33
N HIS A 362 -23.12 16.03 -13.46
CA HIS A 362 -24.16 15.28 -12.77
C HIS A 362 -24.03 15.36 -11.24
N LEU A 363 -22.83 15.12 -10.69
CA LEU A 363 -22.59 15.19 -9.25
C LEU A 363 -22.83 16.60 -8.70
N LYS A 364 -22.53 17.64 -9.47
CA LYS A 364 -22.85 19.03 -9.11
C LYS A 364 -24.36 19.24 -8.97
N LYS A 365 -25.17 18.78 -9.93
CA LYS A 365 -26.65 18.85 -9.84
C LYS A 365 -27.20 18.09 -8.63
N VAL A 366 -26.62 16.94 -8.28
CA VAL A 366 -27.00 16.20 -7.07
C VAL A 366 -26.70 17.02 -5.82
N ALA A 367 -25.53 17.66 -5.76
CA ALA A 367 -25.13 18.50 -4.63
C ALA A 367 -26.00 19.75 -4.47
N GLU A 368 -26.48 20.35 -5.57
CA GLU A 368 -27.42 21.48 -5.56
C GLU A 368 -28.76 21.11 -4.90
N ASN A 369 -29.11 19.82 -4.90
CA ASN A 369 -30.31 19.29 -4.24
C ASN A 369 -30.05 18.76 -2.81
N SER A 370 -28.88 19.04 -2.24
CA SER A 370 -28.44 18.57 -0.91
C SER A 370 -29.40 18.90 0.24
N ALA A 371 -30.19 19.97 0.13
CA ALA A 371 -31.23 20.29 1.11
C ALA A 371 -32.23 19.14 1.33
N LYS A 372 -32.58 18.42 0.25
CA LYS A 372 -33.48 17.26 0.28
C LYS A 372 -32.71 15.95 0.40
N ASN A 373 -31.78 15.69 -0.51
CA ASN A 373 -31.11 14.39 -0.60
C ASN A 373 -29.97 14.18 0.43
N LYS A 374 -29.55 15.23 1.15
CA LYS A 374 -28.48 15.22 2.18
C LYS A 374 -27.06 14.92 1.65
N MET A 375 -26.84 15.03 0.35
CA MET A 375 -25.56 14.76 -0.32
C MET A 375 -24.88 16.05 -0.77
N THR A 376 -23.96 16.58 0.04
CA THR A 376 -23.11 17.73 -0.31
C THR A 376 -22.00 17.35 -1.30
N VAL A 377 -21.31 18.35 -1.86
CA VAL A 377 -20.12 18.12 -2.70
C VAL A 377 -19.06 17.29 -1.95
N GLU A 378 -18.86 17.57 -0.66
CA GLU A 378 -17.95 16.84 0.22
C GLU A 378 -18.33 15.35 0.35
N ASN A 379 -19.61 15.06 0.62
CA ASN A 379 -20.10 13.68 0.74
C ASN A 379 -19.94 12.92 -0.59
N LEU A 380 -20.24 13.58 -1.72
CA LEU A 380 -20.12 12.98 -3.04
C LEU A 380 -18.66 12.76 -3.45
N ALA A 381 -17.77 13.71 -3.16
CA ALA A 381 -16.34 13.60 -3.43
C ALA A 381 -15.72 12.43 -2.66
N THR A 382 -16.09 12.25 -1.39
CA THR A 382 -15.65 11.10 -0.58
C THR A 382 -16.08 9.76 -1.19
N ILE A 383 -17.31 9.66 -1.72
CA ILE A 383 -17.84 8.43 -2.34
C ILE A 383 -17.20 8.15 -3.71
N PHE A 384 -17.05 9.17 -4.56
CA PHE A 384 -16.60 8.99 -5.94
C PHE A 384 -15.08 9.04 -6.12
N SER A 385 -14.33 9.59 -5.16
CA SER A 385 -12.86 9.59 -5.19
C SER A 385 -12.26 8.20 -5.45
N PRO A 386 -12.59 7.14 -4.67
CA PRO A 386 -12.10 5.78 -4.95
C PRO A 386 -12.69 5.15 -6.22
N THR A 387 -13.76 5.73 -6.78
CA THR A 387 -14.43 5.24 -7.99
C THR A 387 -13.83 5.84 -9.27
N LEU A 388 -13.37 7.10 -9.22
CA LEU A 388 -12.87 7.84 -10.39
C LEU A 388 -11.34 7.91 -10.47
N PHE A 389 -10.64 7.74 -9.35
CA PHE A 389 -9.18 7.73 -9.27
C PHE A 389 -8.62 6.32 -9.04
N CYS A 390 -7.39 6.08 -9.49
CA CYS A 390 -6.60 4.92 -9.06
C CYS A 390 -6.05 5.16 -7.64
N SER A 391 -6.68 4.58 -6.62
CA SER A 391 -6.03 4.35 -5.33
C SER A 391 -5.10 3.14 -5.44
N GLY A 392 -3.89 3.35 -5.97
CA GLY A 392 -2.75 2.52 -5.56
C GLY A 392 -2.58 2.65 -4.03
N ALA A 393 -2.04 1.63 -3.37
CA ALA A 393 -1.94 1.48 -1.90
C ALA A 393 -1.23 2.64 -1.16
N ILE A 394 -1.88 3.80 -1.10
CA ILE A 394 -1.50 5.02 -0.40
C ILE A 394 -2.79 5.59 0.19
N PRO A 395 -2.87 5.88 1.50
CA PRO A 395 -3.94 6.72 2.03
C PRO A 395 -3.71 8.15 1.53
N ALA A 396 -4.49 8.58 0.54
CA ALA A 396 -4.35 9.91 -0.03
C ALA A 396 -5.44 10.85 0.51
N MET A 397 -5.10 11.57 1.57
CA MET A 397 -5.91 12.64 2.15
C MET A 397 -5.98 13.98 1.37
N PRO A 398 -5.54 14.10 0.09
CA PRO A 398 -6.02 15.20 -0.76
C PRO A 398 -6.92 14.77 -1.94
N ASN A 399 -7.22 13.48 -2.13
CA ASN A 399 -7.99 13.03 -3.30
C ASN A 399 -9.45 13.52 -3.28
N HIS A 400 -10.12 13.47 -2.12
CA HIS A 400 -11.48 13.99 -2.00
C HIS A 400 -11.51 15.51 -2.14
N GLN A 401 -10.47 16.23 -1.71
CA GLN A 401 -10.36 17.70 -1.89
C GLN A 401 -10.16 18.09 -3.35
N LEU A 402 -9.32 17.35 -4.08
CA LEU A 402 -9.17 17.50 -5.53
C LEU A 402 -10.52 17.27 -6.22
N LEU A 403 -11.20 16.15 -5.94
CA LEU A 403 -12.50 15.87 -6.55
C LEU A 403 -13.57 16.88 -6.14
N HIS A 404 -13.56 17.35 -4.89
CA HIS A 404 -14.43 18.44 -4.43
C HIS A 404 -14.25 19.70 -5.28
N PHE A 405 -13.00 20.08 -5.56
CA PHE A 405 -12.69 21.21 -6.43
C PHE A 405 -13.17 20.97 -7.87
N LEU A 406 -12.98 19.76 -8.41
CA LEU A 406 -13.45 19.39 -9.75
C LEU A 406 -14.99 19.44 -9.86
N ILE A 407 -15.72 18.88 -8.88
CA ILE A 407 -17.19 18.91 -8.82
C ILE A 407 -17.71 20.34 -8.64
N SER A 408 -16.95 21.21 -7.97
CA SER A 408 -17.34 22.60 -7.77
C SER A 408 -17.21 23.46 -9.03
N ASN A 409 -16.36 23.05 -9.98
CA ASN A 409 -16.00 23.83 -11.18
C ASN A 409 -16.09 23.03 -12.51
N PRO A 410 -17.17 22.26 -12.78
CA PRO A 410 -17.18 21.27 -13.87
C PRO A 410 -17.08 21.90 -15.28
N GLN A 411 -17.82 23.00 -15.51
CA GLN A 411 -17.84 23.72 -16.79
C GLN A 411 -16.53 24.47 -17.05
N SER A 412 -15.88 24.92 -15.97
CA SER A 412 -14.61 25.61 -16.06
C SER A 412 -13.43 24.64 -16.18
N LEU A 413 -13.62 23.33 -16.26
CA LEU A 413 -12.52 22.35 -16.29
C LEU A 413 -12.56 21.42 -17.50
N THR A 414 -13.64 21.47 -18.28
CA THR A 414 -13.80 20.69 -19.50
C THR A 414 -13.68 21.58 -20.73
N PRO A 415 -13.02 21.13 -21.81
CA PRO A 415 -13.04 21.84 -23.07
C PRO A 415 -14.50 21.97 -23.54
N CYS A 416 -14.93 23.18 -23.87
CA CYS A 416 -16.25 23.40 -24.44
C CYS A 416 -16.26 22.76 -25.84
N ILE A 417 -16.95 21.63 -26.01
CA ILE A 417 -17.06 20.90 -27.29
C ILE A 417 -18.11 21.52 -28.22
N THR A 418 -18.38 22.82 -28.06
CA THR A 418 -19.08 23.59 -29.07
C THR A 418 -18.10 24.62 -29.60
N GLY A 419 -17.58 24.35 -30.80
CA GLY A 419 -16.56 25.17 -31.43
C GLY A 419 -16.92 26.64 -31.46
N ARG A 420 -16.03 27.45 -30.89
CA ARG A 420 -15.51 28.70 -31.42
C ARG A 420 -14.32 29.08 -30.55
N ILE A 421 -13.14 29.00 -31.17
CA ILE A 421 -11.97 29.73 -30.71
C ILE A 421 -12.34 31.20 -30.90
N GLU A 422 -12.70 31.88 -29.82
CA GLU A 422 -12.51 33.32 -29.74
C GLU A 422 -11.19 33.51 -28.98
N GLU A 423 -10.15 33.73 -29.78
CA GLU A 423 -8.93 34.38 -29.34
C GLU A 423 -9.32 35.77 -28.82
N GLU A 424 -9.42 35.92 -27.50
CA GLU A 424 -9.21 37.23 -26.89
C GLU A 424 -7.71 37.34 -26.61
N GLY A 425 -7.04 38.00 -27.55
CA GLY A 425 -5.66 38.42 -27.45
C GLY A 425 -5.47 39.52 -26.41
N GLU A 426 -4.20 39.59 -25.96
CA GLU A 426 -3.41 40.77 -25.60
C GLU A 426 -4.07 41.85 -24.70
N ASP A 427 -3.47 42.05 -23.52
CA ASP A 427 -2.84 43.33 -23.19
C ASP A 427 -1.90 43.12 -21.99
N GLU A 428 -0.62 42.90 -22.30
CA GLU A 428 0.49 43.32 -21.44
C GLU A 428 0.65 44.83 -21.63
N GLU A 429 0.46 45.62 -20.58
CA GLU A 429 1.40 46.65 -20.13
C GLU A 429 0.79 47.54 -19.03
N GLU A 430 1.70 48.00 -18.17
CA GLU A 430 1.69 49.26 -17.42
C GLU A 430 1.54 49.22 -15.88
N TYR A 431 2.50 49.93 -15.27
CA TYR A 431 2.66 50.37 -13.89
C TYR A 431 3.53 49.54 -12.94
N GLU A 432 4.83 49.60 -13.22
CA GLU A 432 5.87 49.76 -12.22
C GLU A 432 5.73 51.11 -11.46
N GLN A 433 6.18 51.14 -10.20
CA GLN A 433 6.39 52.29 -9.30
C GLN A 433 5.17 52.88 -8.55
N ASN A 434 5.06 52.61 -7.23
CA ASN A 434 5.66 53.45 -6.18
C ASN A 434 5.11 53.22 -4.75
N TYR A 435 6.02 53.44 -3.79
CA TYR A 435 5.90 53.75 -2.35
C TYR A 435 5.81 52.64 -1.28
N GLU A 436 6.93 52.59 -0.54
CA GLU A 436 7.21 52.06 0.79
C GLU A 436 6.33 52.62 1.92
N ILE A 437 6.60 52.11 3.15
CA ILE A 437 6.42 52.67 4.52
C ILE A 437 5.32 51.89 5.30
N GLN A 438 5.50 51.29 6.50
CA GLN A 438 6.48 51.45 7.60
C GLN A 438 6.50 50.20 8.51
N ARG A 439 7.64 49.94 9.17
CA ARG A 439 7.82 49.03 10.32
C ARG A 439 8.05 49.88 11.58
N PRO A 440 7.48 49.58 12.77
CA PRO A 440 7.77 50.36 13.98
C PRO A 440 9.14 49.99 14.60
N GLU A 441 9.75 51.00 15.20
CA GLU A 441 11.12 51.09 15.69
C GLU A 441 11.41 50.33 17.00
N ARG A 442 12.70 50.10 17.27
CA ARG A 442 13.28 49.73 18.59
C ARG A 442 14.07 50.92 19.16
N PRO A 443 14.22 51.05 20.49
CA PRO A 443 15.25 51.92 21.09
C PRO A 443 16.39 51.17 21.82
N GLY A 444 17.60 51.75 21.74
CA GLY A 444 18.76 51.55 22.65
C GLY A 444 19.98 50.87 21.99
N GLU A 445 20.90 51.56 21.31
CA GLU A 445 22.12 52.26 21.83
C GLU A 445 23.15 51.31 22.49
N THR A 446 24.46 51.27 22.20
CA THR A 446 25.43 52.18 21.55
C THR A 446 26.77 51.46 21.29
N SER A 447 27.48 51.86 20.21
CA SER A 447 28.96 52.03 20.03
C SER A 447 29.92 50.87 20.38
N SER A 448 31.00 50.53 19.64
CA SER A 448 31.94 51.38 18.90
C SER A 448 32.86 50.57 17.95
N ASN A 449 33.41 51.31 16.99
CA ASN A 449 34.48 51.02 16.02
C ASN A 449 35.68 50.16 16.48
N HIS A 450 36.17 49.28 15.59
CA HIS A 450 37.48 49.46 14.92
C HIS A 450 37.70 48.40 13.83
N GLY A 451 38.20 48.83 12.67
CA GLY A 451 38.67 47.95 11.60
C GLY A 451 40.19 47.94 11.50
N SER A 452 40.78 46.84 11.03
CA SER A 452 41.89 46.84 10.05
C SER A 452 42.48 45.46 9.79
N ARG A 453 42.58 45.15 8.49
CA ARG A 453 43.74 44.63 7.73
C ARG A 453 44.53 43.39 8.19
N ARG A 454 44.45 42.38 7.31
CA ARG A 454 45.50 41.76 6.44
C ARG A 454 46.68 40.95 7.06
N THR A 455 47.12 40.00 6.22
CA THR A 455 48.36 39.17 6.14
C THR A 455 48.38 37.94 7.07
N SER A 456 48.27 36.70 6.58
CA SER A 456 49.15 35.88 5.71
C SER A 456 50.30 35.17 6.46
N ALA A 457 50.16 33.85 6.54
CA ALA A 457 51.19 32.79 6.53
C ALA A 457 52.31 32.77 7.60
N CYS A 458 52.31 31.71 8.42
CA CYS A 458 53.44 30.79 8.59
C CYS A 458 53.02 29.53 9.38
N THR A 459 53.89 28.52 9.29
CA THR A 459 53.80 27.07 9.49
C THR A 459 54.01 26.56 10.93
N ALA A 460 53.93 25.22 11.09
CA ALA A 460 54.34 24.34 12.21
C ALA A 460 53.29 24.18 13.33
N ASP A 461 52.96 23.02 13.91
CA ASP A 461 53.35 21.60 13.83
C ASP A 461 52.17 20.80 14.47
N ASP A 462 52.13 19.47 14.28
CA ASP A 462 51.85 18.45 15.32
C ASP A 462 51.18 17.18 14.74
N GLU A 463 52.02 16.13 14.63
CA GLU A 463 51.65 14.72 14.43
C GLU A 463 51.80 13.94 15.76
N ASP A 464 51.03 12.83 15.82
CA ASP A 464 51.27 11.55 16.51
C ASP A 464 50.95 11.29 18.02
N ASP A 465 49.96 10.40 18.17
CA ASP A 465 49.99 9.06 18.83
C ASP A 465 50.13 8.88 20.36
N PHE A 466 49.67 7.69 20.78
CA PHE A 466 49.73 6.97 22.07
C PHE A 466 48.49 6.95 23.00
N GLY A 467 47.94 5.73 23.17
CA GLY A 467 47.13 5.32 24.34
C GLY A 467 48.02 4.99 25.56
N PRO A 468 47.72 3.93 26.34
CA PRO A 468 46.51 3.62 27.12
C PRO A 468 46.87 3.47 28.63
N ILE A 469 46.00 3.80 29.60
CA ILE A 469 46.31 3.57 31.04
C ILE A 469 45.10 3.14 31.88
N GLU A 470 45.15 1.85 32.24
CA GLU A 470 44.95 1.17 33.54
C GLU A 470 43.64 1.24 34.35
N GLU A 471 43.20 0.02 34.68
CA GLU A 471 42.32 -0.37 35.78
C GLU A 471 42.92 0.01 37.14
N VAL A 472 42.08 0.56 38.03
CA VAL A 472 42.33 0.52 39.47
C VAL A 472 41.08 -0.05 40.15
N ASP A 473 41.25 -1.23 40.72
CA ASP A 473 40.33 -1.86 41.66
C ASP A 473 40.17 -1.00 42.92
N GLU A 474 38.94 -0.69 43.31
CA GLU A 474 38.61 -0.36 44.71
C GLU A 474 37.40 -1.17 45.17
N GLU A 475 37.66 -2.12 46.06
CA GLU A 475 36.69 -2.84 46.90
C GLU A 475 36.10 -1.93 48.02
N PRO A 476 35.01 -2.34 48.69
CA PRO A 476 33.96 -1.43 49.12
C PRO A 476 34.21 -0.75 50.47
N VAL A 477 34.03 0.57 50.52
CA VAL A 477 33.93 1.30 51.80
C VAL A 477 32.46 1.36 52.23
N ILE A 478 32.12 0.52 53.20
CA ILE A 478 30.90 0.69 54.02
C ILE A 478 31.02 2.00 54.78
N ARG A 479 30.21 3.00 54.39
CA ARG A 479 29.85 4.12 55.26
C ARG A 479 28.33 4.30 55.28
N ASN A 480 27.76 3.85 56.39
CA ASN A 480 26.42 4.20 56.84
C ASN A 480 26.28 5.72 56.93
N GLY A 481 25.48 6.28 56.04
CA GLY A 481 25.00 7.65 56.10
C GLY A 481 23.57 7.68 55.57
N PHE A 482 22.60 7.50 56.46
CA PHE A 482 21.19 7.72 56.17
C PHE A 482 20.99 9.21 55.84
N ASN A 483 20.82 9.53 54.55
CA ASN A 483 20.11 10.71 54.08
C ASN A 483 19.26 10.29 52.88
N GLY A 484 17.94 10.25 53.11
CA GLY A 484 16.96 9.63 52.24
C GLY A 484 16.68 10.43 50.98
N ASN A 485 17.08 9.87 49.85
CA ASN A 485 16.34 9.93 48.60
C ASN A 485 16.71 8.69 47.76
N THR A 486 16.40 7.51 48.29
CA THR A 486 16.58 6.25 47.55
C THR A 486 15.55 6.21 46.43
N GLN A 487 15.96 6.51 45.20
CA GLN A 487 15.16 6.19 44.02
C GLN A 487 14.81 4.70 44.07
N PRO A 488 13.55 4.32 43.84
CA PRO A 488 13.15 2.93 43.82
C PRO A 488 13.93 2.18 42.73
N SER A 489 14.62 1.10 43.11
CA SER A 489 15.45 0.31 42.18
C SER A 489 14.56 -0.46 41.21
N THR A 490 14.91 -0.41 39.92
CA THR A 490 14.22 -1.12 38.85
C THR A 490 14.95 -2.41 38.46
N ASP A 491 14.23 -3.32 37.80
CA ASP A 491 14.84 -4.38 37.04
C ASP A 491 15.52 -3.85 35.75
N ARG A 492 16.14 -4.75 34.98
CA ARG A 492 16.82 -4.43 33.71
C ARG A 492 15.87 -3.92 32.60
N TYR A 493 14.57 -3.95 32.84
CA TYR A 493 13.54 -3.54 31.90
C TYR A 493 12.83 -2.26 32.35
N GLY A 494 13.18 -1.69 33.50
CA GLY A 494 12.62 -0.44 34.02
C GLY A 494 11.42 -0.63 34.95
N PHE A 495 11.06 -1.85 35.37
CA PHE A 495 9.99 -2.09 36.33
C PHE A 495 10.50 -2.03 37.77
N PHE A 496 9.77 -1.40 38.68
CA PHE A 496 10.14 -1.32 40.08
C PHE A 496 10.13 -2.69 40.77
N LEU A 497 11.18 -2.94 41.55
CA LEU A 497 11.29 -4.16 42.34
C LEU A 497 10.36 -4.05 43.55
N ASN A 498 9.26 -4.81 43.55
CA ASN A 498 8.42 -4.96 44.73
C ASN A 498 9.24 -5.57 45.88
N ARG A 499 9.14 -4.98 47.09
CA ARG A 499 9.76 -5.47 48.34
C ARG A 499 9.33 -6.90 48.78
N ALA A 500 8.50 -7.58 48.00
CA ALA A 500 8.02 -8.93 48.26
C ALA A 500 7.98 -9.74 46.95
N GLY A 501 9.02 -10.50 46.65
CA GLY A 501 8.98 -11.52 45.59
C GLY A 501 10.31 -11.84 44.92
N GLY A 502 11.05 -12.77 45.55
CA GLY A 502 12.14 -13.62 45.04
C GLY A 502 12.82 -13.30 43.70
N PHE A 503 14.14 -13.14 43.77
CA PHE A 503 15.06 -13.25 42.64
C PHE A 503 14.79 -14.51 41.82
N LEU A 504 14.17 -14.37 40.65
CA LEU A 504 14.48 -15.28 39.56
C LEU A 504 15.81 -14.79 38.99
N GLN A 505 16.87 -15.50 39.31
CA GLN A 505 18.18 -15.28 38.73
C GLN A 505 18.08 -15.61 37.23
N GLU A 506 17.68 -14.63 36.42
CA GLU A 506 17.72 -14.75 34.96
C GLU A 506 19.17 -15.06 34.56
N HIS A 507 19.36 -16.13 33.79
CA HIS A 507 20.66 -16.45 33.21
C HIS A 507 21.08 -15.32 32.27
N ALA A 508 21.88 -14.37 32.76
CA ALA A 508 22.43 -13.30 31.96
C ALA A 508 23.21 -13.91 30.78
N ILE A 509 22.80 -13.57 29.56
CA ILE A 509 23.52 -13.98 28.35
C ILE A 509 24.94 -13.43 28.45
N GLU A 510 25.95 -14.29 28.31
CA GLU A 510 27.36 -13.87 28.34
C GLU A 510 27.58 -12.63 27.45
N PRO A 511 28.21 -11.56 27.97
CA PRO A 511 28.36 -10.30 27.25
C PRO A 511 28.98 -10.43 25.85
N GLU A 512 29.90 -11.40 25.67
CA GLU A 512 30.47 -11.70 24.36
C GLU A 512 29.46 -12.28 23.37
N ARG A 513 28.59 -13.17 23.83
CA ARG A 513 27.53 -13.75 23.00
C ARG A 513 26.54 -12.68 22.59
N LEU A 514 26.21 -11.75 23.51
CA LEU A 514 25.36 -10.60 23.21
C LEU A 514 25.99 -9.70 22.15
N ARG A 515 27.25 -9.30 22.32
CA ARG A 515 28.01 -8.50 21.33
C ARG A 515 28.08 -9.17 19.95
N LYS A 516 28.28 -10.50 19.91
CA LYS A 516 28.25 -11.28 18.65
C LYS A 516 26.86 -11.27 17.99
N ARG A 517 25.78 -11.25 18.77
CA ARG A 517 24.40 -11.13 18.23
C ARG A 517 24.14 -9.71 17.72
N GLU A 518 24.59 -8.69 18.44
CA GLU A 518 24.45 -7.28 18.05
C GLU A 518 25.14 -6.99 16.72
N LYS A 519 26.40 -7.41 16.55
CA LYS A 519 27.14 -7.24 15.29
C LYS A 519 26.39 -7.82 14.08
N LYS A 520 25.76 -8.99 14.25
CA LYS A 520 24.97 -9.62 13.18
C LYS A 520 23.69 -8.84 12.87
N TRP A 521 23.03 -8.29 13.90
CA TRP A 521 21.85 -7.46 13.71
C TRP A 521 22.19 -6.13 13.04
N ILE A 522 23.28 -5.47 13.44
CA ILE A 522 23.78 -4.25 12.78
C ILE A 522 24.04 -4.52 11.29
N GLN A 523 24.76 -5.60 10.97
CA GLN A 523 25.00 -6.00 9.58
C GLN A 523 23.69 -6.19 8.78
N MET A 524 22.68 -6.82 9.39
CA MET A 524 21.38 -6.99 8.74
C MET A 524 20.65 -5.67 8.54
N LEU A 525 20.68 -4.76 9.53
CA LEU A 525 20.02 -3.45 9.47
C LEU A 525 20.67 -2.53 8.44
N ASP A 526 21.99 -2.57 8.31
CA ASP A 526 22.73 -1.76 7.33
C ASP A 526 22.50 -2.26 5.89
N ASN A 527 22.09 -3.53 5.73
CA ASN A 527 21.78 -4.17 4.45
C ASN A 527 20.32 -4.63 4.39
N TRP A 528 19.41 -3.85 4.99
CA TRP A 528 18.04 -4.30 5.27
C TRP A 528 17.28 -4.83 4.06
N ARG A 529 17.34 -4.12 2.92
CA ARG A 529 16.65 -4.52 1.67
C ARG A 529 17.11 -5.91 1.20
N TYR A 530 18.43 -6.13 1.11
CA TYR A 530 18.98 -7.44 0.75
C TYR A 530 18.50 -8.56 1.68
N PHE A 531 18.50 -8.32 2.99
CA PHE A 531 18.07 -9.36 3.93
C PHE A 531 16.56 -9.61 3.90
N MET A 532 15.73 -8.60 3.64
CA MET A 532 14.29 -8.78 3.50
C MET A 532 13.93 -9.48 2.19
N ASP A 533 14.55 -9.10 1.07
CA ASP A 533 14.20 -9.62 -0.26
C ASP A 533 14.79 -11.01 -0.50
N GLU A 534 16.08 -11.22 -0.18
CA GLU A 534 16.83 -12.43 -0.55
C GLU A 534 17.02 -13.41 0.62
N ARG A 535 16.94 -12.93 1.87
CA ARG A 535 17.35 -13.70 3.06
C ARG A 535 16.36 -13.59 4.22
N PHE A 536 15.07 -13.46 3.94
CA PHE A 536 14.03 -13.28 4.96
C PHE A 536 14.07 -14.37 6.05
N GLU A 537 14.37 -15.62 5.65
CA GLU A 537 14.56 -16.74 6.57
C GLU A 537 15.63 -16.49 7.65
N VAL A 538 16.68 -15.73 7.33
CA VAL A 538 17.71 -15.35 8.30
C VAL A 538 17.12 -14.37 9.31
N ILE A 539 16.38 -13.34 8.86
CA ILE A 539 15.70 -12.38 9.74
C ILE A 539 14.71 -13.12 10.64
N ARG A 540 13.83 -13.93 10.07
CA ARG A 540 12.83 -14.71 10.80
C ARG A 540 13.45 -15.57 11.89
N ASN A 541 14.50 -16.33 11.56
CA ASN A 541 15.20 -17.17 12.54
C ASN A 541 15.94 -16.36 13.62
N ARG A 542 16.33 -15.11 13.32
CA ARG A 542 16.95 -14.20 14.31
C ARG A 542 15.90 -13.59 15.24
N CYS A 543 14.74 -13.20 14.73
CA CYS A 543 13.60 -12.78 15.53
C CYS A 543 13.13 -13.89 16.49
N ARG A 544 13.06 -15.14 16.01
CA ARG A 544 12.76 -16.32 16.85
C ARG A 544 13.84 -16.65 17.89
N LYS A 545 15.06 -16.15 17.74
CA LYS A 545 16.16 -16.33 18.72
C LYS A 545 16.29 -15.20 19.74
N GLY A 546 15.72 -14.03 19.50
CA GLY A 546 15.91 -12.84 20.36
C GLY A 546 16.59 -11.71 19.62
N ILE A 547 15.90 -10.56 19.54
CA ILE A 547 16.55 -9.31 19.16
C ILE A 547 17.32 -8.78 20.39
N PRO A 548 18.60 -8.40 20.27
CA PRO A 548 19.34 -7.76 21.35
C PRO A 548 18.60 -6.51 21.87
N PRO A 549 18.50 -6.29 23.19
CA PRO A 549 17.77 -5.16 23.75
C PRO A 549 18.20 -3.80 23.18
N SER A 550 19.50 -3.60 23.01
CA SER A 550 20.13 -2.39 22.44
C SER A 550 19.71 -2.07 21.01
N LEU A 551 19.24 -3.06 20.25
CA LEU A 551 18.88 -2.92 18.84
C LEU A 551 17.38 -3.07 18.60
N ARG A 552 16.58 -3.37 19.64
CA ARG A 552 15.16 -3.68 19.50
C ARG A 552 14.36 -2.54 18.90
N GLY A 553 14.53 -1.31 19.41
CA GLY A 553 13.84 -0.13 18.87
C GLY A 553 14.13 0.09 17.39
N ARG A 554 15.41 0.01 17.00
CA ARG A 554 15.81 0.12 15.58
C ARG A 554 15.23 -1.04 14.76
N ALA A 555 15.38 -2.28 15.19
CA ALA A 555 14.91 -3.44 14.44
C ALA A 555 13.39 -3.47 14.26
N TRP A 556 12.61 -3.16 15.29
CA TRP A 556 11.16 -3.10 15.21
C TRP A 556 10.68 -2.05 14.19
N LYS A 557 11.33 -0.88 14.16
CA LYS A 557 11.04 0.17 13.18
C LYS A 557 11.25 -0.29 11.73
N TYR A 558 12.26 -1.12 11.48
CA TYR A 558 12.49 -1.71 10.17
C TYR A 558 11.51 -2.84 9.84
N LEU A 559 11.24 -3.73 10.81
CA LEU A 559 10.32 -4.88 10.64
C LEU A 559 8.89 -4.45 10.31
N CYS A 560 8.37 -3.43 11.01
CA CYS A 560 7.01 -2.94 10.76
C CYS A 560 6.90 -1.99 9.56
N GLY A 561 8.02 -1.58 8.96
CA GLY A 561 8.05 -0.65 7.82
C GLY A 561 7.98 0.84 8.20
N ALA A 562 7.95 1.18 9.48
CA ALA A 562 7.94 2.57 9.95
C ALA A 562 9.17 3.36 9.45
N MET A 563 10.35 2.73 9.34
CA MET A 563 11.54 3.37 8.79
C MET A 563 11.31 3.95 7.38
N TYR A 564 10.59 3.22 6.53
CA TYR A 564 10.28 3.68 5.17
C TYR A 564 9.32 4.88 5.19
N GLN A 565 8.31 4.84 6.07
CA GLN A 565 7.37 5.95 6.24
C GLN A 565 8.08 7.24 6.68
N MET A 566 9.07 7.10 7.57
CA MET A 566 9.78 8.22 8.18
C MET A 566 10.83 8.86 7.29
N GLU A 567 11.53 8.08 6.47
CA GLU A 567 12.71 8.55 5.74
C GLU A 567 12.53 8.63 4.22
N VAL A 568 11.62 7.84 3.64
CA VAL A 568 11.49 7.69 2.18
C VAL A 568 10.14 8.16 1.65
N SER A 569 9.07 7.93 2.41
CA SER A 569 7.71 8.32 2.00
C SER A 569 7.45 9.82 2.17
N SER A 570 6.39 10.33 1.55
CA SER A 570 5.89 11.69 1.79
C SER A 570 5.36 11.92 3.22
N ASN A 571 5.26 10.88 4.04
CA ASN A 571 4.68 10.93 5.38
C ASN A 571 5.66 11.37 6.47
N ARG A 572 6.90 11.77 6.13
CA ARG A 572 7.98 12.10 7.08
C ARG A 572 7.59 13.07 8.20
N PHE A 573 6.66 13.99 7.93
CA PHE A 573 6.26 15.08 8.84
C PHE A 573 4.86 14.90 9.44
N VAL A 574 4.24 13.72 9.29
CA VAL A 574 2.86 13.49 9.76
C VAL A 574 2.75 13.61 11.27
N PHE A 575 3.69 13.05 12.03
CA PHE A 575 3.68 13.16 13.49
C PHE A 575 3.71 14.63 13.95
N GLU A 576 4.66 15.40 13.43
CA GLU A 576 4.84 16.81 13.75
C GLU A 576 3.63 17.66 13.36
N TYR A 577 2.94 17.28 12.28
CA TYR A 577 1.67 17.88 11.90
C TYR A 577 0.55 17.54 12.88
N CYS A 578 0.33 16.26 13.18
CA CYS A 578 -0.76 15.77 14.03
C CYS A 578 -0.67 16.30 15.47
N VAL A 579 0.53 16.36 16.04
CA VAL A 579 0.73 16.87 17.42
C VAL A 579 0.30 18.33 17.54
N LYS A 580 0.48 19.14 16.49
CA LYS A 580 0.09 20.56 16.46
C LYS A 580 -1.42 20.80 16.32
N GLN A 581 -2.17 19.82 15.80
CA GLN A 581 -3.62 19.96 15.64
C GLN A 581 -4.33 19.87 17.00
N ALA A 582 -5.52 20.47 17.07
CA ALA A 582 -6.42 20.22 18.19
C ALA A 582 -6.96 18.77 18.10
N GLY A 583 -6.98 18.06 19.22
CA GLY A 583 -7.64 16.75 19.31
C GLY A 583 -9.12 16.91 19.64
N ASP A 584 -9.94 15.89 19.32
CA ASP A 584 -11.33 15.86 19.76
C ASP A 584 -11.39 15.80 21.31
N PRO A 585 -12.14 16.69 21.98
CA PRO A 585 -12.25 16.72 23.44
C PRO A 585 -12.66 15.38 24.06
N LYS A 586 -13.51 14.60 23.37
CA LYS A 586 -13.94 13.29 23.84
C LYS A 586 -12.76 12.34 23.96
N TRP A 587 -11.97 12.23 22.89
CA TRP A 587 -10.83 11.32 22.86
C TRP A 587 -9.70 11.78 23.77
N ILE A 588 -9.49 13.08 23.91
CA ILE A 588 -8.55 13.65 24.88
C ILE A 588 -8.91 13.18 26.29
N ASP A 589 -10.17 13.32 26.70
CA ASP A 589 -10.65 12.92 28.03
C ASP A 589 -10.50 11.39 28.26
N ASP A 590 -10.85 10.58 27.27
CA ASP A 590 -10.72 9.12 27.36
C ASP A 590 -9.26 8.66 27.45
N ILE A 591 -8.35 9.25 26.65
CA ILE A 591 -6.91 8.98 26.73
C ILE A 591 -6.40 9.35 28.13
N GLN A 592 -6.75 10.54 28.63
CA GLN A 592 -6.22 11.09 29.88
C GLN A 592 -6.62 10.25 31.10
N LYS A 593 -7.83 9.68 31.10
CA LYS A 593 -8.29 8.72 32.12
C LYS A 593 -7.49 7.42 32.11
N ASP A 594 -7.03 6.98 30.94
CA ASP A 594 -6.40 5.69 30.76
C ASP A 594 -4.87 5.73 30.96
N LEU A 595 -4.22 6.91 30.78
CA LEU A 595 -2.76 7.10 30.98
C LEU A 595 -2.25 6.55 32.31
N ASN A 596 -2.96 6.83 33.41
CA ASN A 596 -2.53 6.42 34.75
C ASN A 596 -2.60 4.90 35.00
N ARG A 597 -3.25 4.15 34.10
CA ARG A 597 -3.40 2.69 34.21
C ARG A 597 -2.37 1.94 33.38
N GLN A 598 -1.56 2.64 32.58
CA GLN A 598 -0.59 2.03 31.66
C GLN A 598 0.76 1.84 32.34
N PHE A 599 1.12 0.58 32.61
CA PHE A 599 2.39 0.19 33.23
C PHE A 599 2.80 1.08 34.42
N PRO A 600 1.93 1.23 35.46
CA PRO A 600 2.18 2.15 36.58
C PRO A 600 3.41 1.78 37.42
N GLU A 601 3.90 0.54 37.28
CA GLU A 601 5.09 0.03 37.95
C GLU A 601 6.39 0.24 37.16
N HIS A 602 6.32 0.88 35.98
CA HIS A 602 7.48 1.13 35.13
C HIS A 602 7.98 2.57 35.29
N GLU A 603 9.30 2.78 35.39
CA GLU A 603 9.94 4.08 35.69
C GLU A 603 9.59 5.20 34.69
N MET A 604 9.18 4.83 33.47
CA MET A 604 8.75 5.76 32.43
C MET A 604 7.35 6.35 32.68
N PHE A 605 6.44 5.58 33.30
CA PHE A 605 5.02 5.95 33.44
C PHE A 605 4.57 6.07 34.89
N ALA A 606 5.37 5.59 35.84
CA ALA A 606 5.08 5.70 37.26
C ALA A 606 5.19 7.15 37.74
N ARG A 607 4.32 7.57 38.67
CA ARG A 607 4.35 8.92 39.25
C ARG A 607 5.67 9.23 39.97
N GLU A 608 6.27 8.22 40.59
CA GLU A 608 7.55 8.32 41.30
C GLU A 608 8.76 7.99 40.41
N GLY A 609 8.52 7.70 39.13
CA GLY A 609 9.54 7.34 38.15
C GLY A 609 10.31 8.52 37.61
N LYS A 610 11.57 8.28 37.20
CA LYS A 610 12.50 9.29 36.70
C LYS A 610 11.94 10.14 35.56
N TYR A 611 11.10 9.55 34.71
CA TYR A 611 10.49 10.19 33.56
C TYR A 611 8.97 10.40 33.70
N GLY A 612 8.38 10.02 34.84
CA GLY A 612 6.95 9.76 35.04
C GLY A 612 5.97 10.64 34.26
N ASP A 613 6.02 11.96 34.47
CA ASP A 613 5.11 12.89 33.78
C ASP A 613 5.48 13.07 32.29
N GLY A 614 6.77 13.16 31.96
CA GLY A 614 7.24 13.27 30.57
C GLY A 614 6.91 12.02 29.72
N GLY A 615 7.01 10.81 30.30
CA GLY A 615 6.63 9.58 29.61
C GLY A 615 5.11 9.48 29.39
N LYS A 616 4.30 9.95 30.34
CA LYS A 616 2.84 10.07 30.16
C LYS A 616 2.49 11.13 29.11
N ASP A 617 3.22 12.24 29.06
CA ASP A 617 3.03 13.28 28.05
C ASP A 617 3.36 12.76 26.64
N ASP A 618 4.45 11.98 26.49
CA ASP A 618 4.78 11.33 25.22
C ASP A 618 3.71 10.31 24.80
N LEU A 619 3.20 9.51 25.74
CA LEU A 619 2.09 8.59 25.50
C LEU A 619 0.81 9.32 25.08
N PHE A 620 0.49 10.41 25.77
CA PHE A 620 -0.63 11.27 25.41
C PHE A 620 -0.46 11.84 24.01
N ASN A 621 0.71 12.41 23.69
CA ASN A 621 0.98 13.01 22.39
C ASN A 621 0.89 12.01 21.25
N LEU A 622 1.41 10.79 21.44
CA LEU A 622 1.31 9.70 20.47
C LEU A 622 -0.15 9.31 20.21
N LEU A 623 -0.92 9.03 21.27
CA LEU A 623 -2.32 8.60 21.16
C LEU A 623 -3.21 9.72 20.63
N LYS A 624 -3.02 10.96 21.07
CA LYS A 624 -3.69 12.13 20.52
C LYS A 624 -3.40 12.26 19.02
N ALA A 625 -2.13 12.20 18.62
CA ALA A 625 -1.73 12.29 17.22
C ALA A 625 -2.38 11.18 16.38
N TRP A 626 -2.53 9.97 16.92
CA TRP A 626 -3.29 8.90 16.29
C TRP A 626 -4.75 9.30 16.07
N THR A 627 -5.45 9.81 17.09
CA THR A 627 -6.87 10.20 16.95
C THR A 627 -7.09 11.37 15.98
N VAL A 628 -6.08 12.23 15.80
CA VAL A 628 -6.08 13.29 14.80
C VAL A 628 -5.89 12.70 13.40
N LEU A 629 -5.01 11.69 13.26
CA LEU A 629 -4.76 11.02 11.99
C LEU A 629 -5.94 10.12 11.56
N HIS A 630 -6.62 9.50 12.53
CA HIS A 630 -7.72 8.54 12.36
C HIS A 630 -8.97 8.96 13.15
N PRO A 631 -9.61 10.08 12.80
CA PRO A 631 -10.81 10.55 13.50
C PRO A 631 -12.00 9.56 13.40
N GLU A 632 -12.03 8.74 12.35
CA GLU A 632 -13.05 7.70 12.12
C GLU A 632 -12.95 6.51 13.08
N GLU A 633 -11.73 6.16 13.53
CA GLU A 633 -11.52 5.09 14.51
C GLU A 633 -11.49 5.62 15.94
N GLY A 634 -10.95 6.83 16.13
CA GLY A 634 -10.83 7.46 17.44
C GLY A 634 -9.85 6.73 18.36
N TYR A 635 -10.14 6.76 19.66
CA TYR A 635 -9.35 6.09 20.69
C TYR A 635 -10.06 4.86 21.24
N CYS A 636 -9.34 3.74 21.31
CA CYS A 636 -9.76 2.50 21.92
C CYS A 636 -8.79 2.11 23.05
N GLN A 637 -9.32 1.67 24.20
CA GLN A 637 -8.53 1.35 25.39
C GLN A 637 -7.39 0.33 25.15
N GLY A 638 -7.55 -0.57 24.17
CA GLY A 638 -6.50 -1.53 23.81
C GLY A 638 -5.24 -0.91 23.20
N GLN A 639 -5.28 0.36 22.80
CA GLN A 639 -4.19 1.04 22.10
C GLN A 639 -3.08 1.55 23.02
N ALA A 640 -3.42 2.10 24.19
CA ALA A 640 -2.42 2.68 25.09
C ALA A 640 -1.35 1.68 25.59
N PRO A 641 -1.68 0.41 25.91
CA PRO A 641 -0.65 -0.58 26.23
C PRO A 641 0.33 -0.83 25.08
N VAL A 642 -0.14 -0.84 23.83
CA VAL A 642 0.69 -1.05 22.63
C VAL A 642 1.63 0.15 22.41
N ALA A 643 1.10 1.37 22.52
CA ALA A 643 1.88 2.60 22.42
C ALA A 643 2.94 2.71 23.53
N ALA A 644 2.60 2.35 24.77
CA ALA A 644 3.53 2.36 25.89
C ALA A 644 4.71 1.41 25.70
N VAL A 645 4.47 0.18 25.21
CA VAL A 645 5.56 -0.78 24.89
C VAL A 645 6.54 -0.21 23.87
N LEU A 646 6.05 0.50 22.86
CA LEU A 646 6.91 1.15 21.86
C LEU A 646 7.74 2.28 22.49
N LEU A 647 7.12 3.14 23.30
CA LEU A 647 7.83 4.25 23.99
C LEU A 647 8.94 3.77 24.92
N MET A 648 8.80 2.60 25.55
CA MET A 648 9.87 1.99 26.35
C MET A 648 11.12 1.64 25.52
N HIS A 649 11.02 1.57 24.19
CA HIS A 649 12.09 1.11 23.30
C HIS A 649 12.55 2.14 22.28
N MET A 650 11.80 3.22 22.05
CA MET A 650 12.12 4.23 21.04
C MET A 650 11.48 5.59 21.35
N PRO A 651 12.02 6.69 20.80
CA PRO A 651 11.45 8.02 20.96
C PRO A 651 10.01 8.13 20.44
N VAL A 652 9.23 9.08 20.97
CA VAL A 652 7.80 9.26 20.64
C VAL A 652 7.51 9.34 19.15
N ARG A 653 8.37 10.00 18.36
CA ARG A 653 8.23 10.08 16.90
C ARG A 653 8.31 8.69 16.27
N ASP A 654 9.37 7.93 16.57
CA ASP A 654 9.57 6.57 16.06
C ASP A 654 8.43 5.64 16.53
N ALA A 655 8.02 5.78 17.79
CA ALA A 655 6.93 5.02 18.38
C ALA A 655 5.60 5.28 17.66
N PHE A 656 5.30 6.55 17.32
CA PHE A 656 4.10 6.91 16.56
C PHE A 656 4.03 6.20 15.21
N TYR A 657 5.10 6.24 14.41
CA TYR A 657 5.09 5.57 13.10
C TYR A 657 5.00 4.04 13.25
N CYS A 658 5.68 3.45 14.23
CA CYS A 658 5.55 2.02 14.51
C CYS A 658 4.13 1.66 14.94
N PHE A 659 3.52 2.47 15.80
CA PHE A 659 2.15 2.31 16.27
C PHE A 659 1.15 2.36 15.12
N VAL A 660 1.26 3.36 14.24
CA VAL A 660 0.43 3.47 13.03
C VAL A 660 0.55 2.23 12.15
N GLN A 661 1.78 1.73 11.92
CA GLN A 661 1.98 0.50 11.15
C GLN A 661 1.34 -0.72 11.82
N ILE A 662 1.47 -0.86 13.14
CA ILE A 662 0.84 -1.96 13.89
C ILE A 662 -0.68 -1.93 13.74
N CYS A 663 -1.31 -0.77 13.97
CA CYS A 663 -2.77 -0.64 13.88
C CYS A 663 -3.29 -0.90 12.46
N HIS A 664 -2.65 -0.36 11.41
CA HIS A 664 -3.15 -0.52 10.04
C HIS A 664 -2.78 -1.83 9.38
N LYS A 665 -1.52 -2.24 9.49
CA LYS A 665 -0.99 -3.39 8.73
C LYS A 665 -1.26 -4.70 9.44
N TYR A 666 -1.16 -4.71 10.77
CA TYR A 666 -1.18 -5.96 11.54
C TYR A 666 -2.50 -6.18 12.26
N LEU A 667 -3.18 -5.12 12.71
CA LEU A 667 -4.43 -5.19 13.47
C LEU A 667 -5.58 -4.35 12.86
N PRO A 668 -5.84 -4.43 11.54
CA PRO A 668 -6.86 -3.60 10.90
C PRO A 668 -8.25 -3.87 11.49
N GLY A 669 -8.95 -2.81 11.90
CA GLY A 669 -10.32 -2.89 12.44
C GLY A 669 -10.43 -3.46 13.86
N TYR A 670 -9.32 -3.78 14.53
CA TYR A 670 -9.34 -4.30 15.91
C TYR A 670 -9.85 -3.28 16.93
N TYR A 671 -9.65 -2.00 16.65
CA TYR A 671 -9.94 -0.89 17.57
C TYR A 671 -11.26 -0.18 17.27
N SER A 672 -12.02 -0.63 16.27
CA SER A 672 -13.31 -0.05 15.87
C SER A 672 -14.41 -0.33 16.92
N ALA A 673 -15.43 0.54 16.98
CA ALA A 673 -16.46 0.56 18.03
C ALA A 673 -17.32 -0.73 18.19
N GLY A 674 -17.27 -1.67 17.24
CA GLY A 674 -17.95 -2.97 17.31
C GLY A 674 -17.06 -4.18 17.60
N LEU A 675 -15.73 -4.00 17.67
CA LEU A 675 -14.73 -5.07 17.79
C LEU A 675 -14.94 -6.22 16.77
N GLU A 676 -15.50 -5.94 15.60
CA GLU A 676 -15.90 -6.96 14.63
C GLU A 676 -14.71 -7.82 14.18
N ALA A 677 -13.55 -7.18 13.93
CA ALA A 677 -12.33 -7.87 13.55
C ALA A 677 -11.86 -8.85 14.65
N VAL A 678 -11.86 -8.42 15.92
CA VAL A 678 -11.49 -9.27 17.07
C VAL A 678 -12.44 -10.47 17.17
N GLN A 679 -13.73 -10.24 16.94
CA GLN A 679 -14.71 -11.30 17.00
C GLN A 679 -14.59 -12.30 15.82
N VAL A 680 -14.30 -11.82 14.60
CA VAL A 680 -14.00 -12.68 13.43
C VAL A 680 -12.78 -13.56 13.74
N ASP A 681 -11.72 -12.96 14.25
CA ASP A 681 -10.51 -13.70 14.62
C ASP A 681 -10.75 -14.63 15.81
N GLY A 682 -11.72 -14.34 16.67
CA GLY A 682 -12.26 -15.28 17.66
C GLY A 682 -12.87 -16.53 17.05
N ASP A 683 -13.65 -16.40 15.97
CA ASP A 683 -14.20 -17.56 15.26
C ASP A 683 -13.10 -18.40 14.60
N ILE A 684 -12.06 -17.74 14.05
CA ILE A 684 -10.88 -18.41 13.51
C ILE A 684 -10.14 -19.17 14.62
N LEU A 685 -9.88 -18.52 15.76
CA LEU A 685 -9.20 -19.15 16.89
C LEU A 685 -9.99 -20.37 17.40
N ASN A 686 -11.32 -20.27 17.48
CA ASN A 686 -12.18 -21.40 17.83
C ASN A 686 -12.04 -22.57 16.85
N LYS A 687 -12.00 -22.28 15.54
CA LYS A 687 -11.80 -23.31 14.52
C LYS A 687 -10.43 -23.98 14.64
N LEU A 688 -9.38 -23.20 14.83
CA LEU A 688 -8.03 -23.70 15.06
C LEU A 688 -7.92 -24.50 16.35
N LEU A 689 -8.59 -24.07 17.42
CA LEU A 689 -8.62 -24.78 18.69
C LEU A 689 -9.30 -26.14 18.52
N LYS A 690 -10.39 -26.22 17.73
CA LYS A 690 -11.04 -27.49 17.39
C LYS A 690 -10.09 -28.45 16.67
N GLU A 691 -9.22 -27.95 15.80
CA GLU A 691 -8.27 -28.77 15.06
C GLU A 691 -7.07 -29.20 15.92
N LYS A 692 -6.47 -28.26 16.66
CA LYS A 692 -5.21 -28.46 17.39
C LYS A 692 -5.40 -28.98 18.83
N SER A 693 -6.56 -28.72 19.45
CA SER A 693 -6.92 -29.21 20.79
C SER A 693 -8.43 -29.45 20.92
N LYS A 694 -8.90 -30.57 20.35
CA LYS A 694 -10.32 -31.00 20.41
C LYS A 694 -10.88 -31.04 21.84
N LEU A 695 -10.04 -31.40 22.81
CA LEU A 695 -10.45 -31.51 24.21
C LEU A 695 -10.78 -30.14 24.81
N THR A 696 -9.88 -29.15 24.66
CA THR A 696 -10.12 -27.77 25.09
C THR A 696 -11.33 -27.16 24.38
N TYR A 697 -11.44 -27.34 23.06
CA TYR A 697 -12.57 -26.84 22.28
C TYR A 697 -13.92 -27.37 22.79
N LYS A 698 -14.03 -28.68 23.04
CA LYS A 698 -15.27 -29.28 23.57
C LYS A 698 -15.60 -28.73 24.95
N HIS A 699 -14.60 -28.53 25.81
CA HIS A 699 -14.79 -27.97 27.15
C HIS A 699 -15.29 -26.53 27.10
N PHE A 700 -14.70 -25.70 26.25
CA PHE A 700 -15.09 -24.30 26.07
C PHE A 700 -16.49 -24.20 25.48
N LYS A 701 -16.81 -25.02 24.48
CA LYS A 701 -18.15 -25.07 23.89
C LYS A 701 -19.22 -25.54 24.88
N LYS A 702 -18.91 -26.52 25.73
CA LYS A 702 -19.84 -27.01 26.77
C LYS A 702 -20.15 -25.91 27.80
N ASN A 703 -19.16 -25.08 28.13
CA ASN A 703 -19.26 -24.05 29.15
C ASN A 703 -19.52 -22.63 28.59
N ASN A 704 -19.85 -22.51 27.30
CA ASN A 704 -20.12 -21.23 26.62
C ASN A 704 -18.99 -20.19 26.79
N VAL A 705 -17.73 -20.63 26.70
CA VAL A 705 -16.56 -19.75 26.79
C VAL A 705 -16.34 -19.09 25.42
N ASP A 706 -16.80 -17.85 25.29
CA ASP A 706 -16.61 -17.06 24.08
C ASP A 706 -15.16 -16.50 23.98
N PRO A 707 -14.50 -16.58 22.81
CA PRO A 707 -13.17 -16.01 22.61
C PRO A 707 -13.02 -14.55 23.02
N ILE A 708 -14.06 -13.72 22.88
CA ILE A 708 -14.01 -12.30 23.22
C ILE A 708 -13.63 -12.06 24.69
N LEU A 709 -13.90 -13.03 25.59
CA LEU A 709 -13.64 -12.93 27.03
C LEU A 709 -12.15 -12.88 27.38
N TYR A 710 -11.28 -13.34 26.49
CA TYR A 710 -9.82 -13.33 26.69
C TYR A 710 -9.05 -12.69 25.53
N MET A 711 -9.61 -12.68 24.30
CA MET A 711 -8.94 -12.13 23.13
C MET A 711 -8.82 -10.61 23.12
N VAL A 712 -9.75 -9.89 23.75
CA VAL A 712 -9.66 -8.42 23.87
C VAL A 712 -8.33 -8.02 24.50
N GLU A 713 -7.93 -8.66 25.60
CA GLU A 713 -6.66 -8.37 26.24
C GLU A 713 -5.46 -9.02 25.53
N TRP A 714 -5.62 -10.25 25.04
CA TRP A 714 -4.52 -10.98 24.42
C TRP A 714 -4.11 -10.41 23.06
N PHE A 715 -5.06 -10.11 22.18
CA PHE A 715 -4.74 -9.71 20.81
C PHE A 715 -4.68 -8.19 20.66
N MET A 716 -5.64 -7.44 21.21
CA MET A 716 -5.63 -5.97 21.04
C MET A 716 -4.43 -5.31 21.73
N CYS A 717 -3.94 -5.92 22.82
CA CYS A 717 -2.73 -5.47 23.52
C CYS A 717 -1.49 -6.29 23.17
N ILE A 718 -1.54 -7.18 22.17
CA ILE A 718 -0.41 -8.01 21.72
C ILE A 718 0.29 -8.69 22.93
N PHE A 719 -0.53 -9.25 23.82
CA PHE A 719 -0.17 -9.93 25.07
C PHE A 719 0.65 -9.11 26.10
N CYS A 720 0.89 -7.81 25.90
CA CYS A 720 1.78 -7.03 26.77
C CYS A 720 1.28 -6.87 28.21
N ARG A 721 -0.02 -7.13 28.44
CA ARG A 721 -0.65 -7.13 29.77
C ARG A 721 -0.80 -8.52 30.40
N SER A 722 -0.62 -9.59 29.61
CA SER A 722 -0.99 -10.95 30.02
C SER A 722 0.20 -11.88 30.20
N LEU A 723 1.37 -11.51 29.68
CA LEU A 723 2.59 -12.32 29.74
C LEU A 723 3.69 -11.63 30.55
N PRO A 724 4.62 -12.39 31.15
CA PRO A 724 5.84 -11.85 31.72
C PRO A 724 6.62 -11.02 30.69
N TRP A 725 7.25 -9.95 31.14
CA TRP A 725 7.87 -8.98 30.24
C TRP A 725 8.92 -9.56 29.28
N PRO A 726 9.86 -10.45 29.69
CA PRO A 726 10.77 -11.10 28.75
C PRO A 726 10.02 -11.80 27.62
N THR A 727 8.97 -12.54 27.96
CA THR A 727 8.11 -13.25 27.01
C THR A 727 7.37 -12.29 26.07
N VAL A 728 6.87 -11.15 26.57
CA VAL A 728 6.24 -10.11 25.73
C VAL A 728 7.18 -9.67 24.63
N LEU A 729 8.43 -9.34 24.97
CA LEU A 729 9.42 -8.89 24.00
C LEU A 729 9.69 -9.95 22.92
N ARG A 730 9.69 -11.23 23.29
CA ARG A 730 9.87 -12.32 22.33
C ARG A 730 8.68 -12.50 21.40
N VAL A 731 7.46 -12.37 21.93
CA VAL A 731 6.23 -12.41 21.13
C VAL A 731 6.23 -11.24 20.14
N TRP A 732 6.60 -10.04 20.56
CA TRP A 732 6.69 -8.86 19.70
C TRP A 732 7.76 -8.99 18.61
N ASP A 733 8.95 -9.50 18.95
CA ASP A 733 10.02 -9.77 17.98
C ASP A 733 9.53 -10.70 16.84
N MET A 734 8.76 -11.74 17.18
CA MET A 734 8.18 -12.66 16.19
C MET A 734 6.99 -12.05 15.46
N PHE A 735 6.09 -11.35 16.17
CA PHE A 735 4.88 -10.74 15.61
C PHE A 735 5.20 -9.70 14.53
N LEU A 736 6.15 -8.80 14.77
CA LEU A 736 6.50 -7.78 13.78
C LEU A 736 7.15 -8.37 12.52
N CYS A 737 7.78 -9.54 12.64
CA CYS A 737 8.42 -10.23 11.53
C CYS A 737 7.46 -11.14 10.75
N GLU A 738 6.61 -11.89 11.45
CA GLU A 738 5.80 -12.96 10.88
C GLU A 738 4.30 -12.65 10.83
N GLY A 739 3.86 -11.56 11.45
CA GLY A 739 2.49 -11.06 11.41
C GLY A 739 1.55 -11.65 12.48
N VAL A 740 0.25 -11.41 12.29
CA VAL A 740 -0.83 -11.75 13.24
C VAL A 740 -0.92 -13.24 13.58
N LYS A 741 -0.42 -14.13 12.72
CA LYS A 741 -0.37 -15.57 12.97
C LYS A 741 0.36 -15.95 14.26
N ILE A 742 1.32 -15.14 14.70
CA ILE A 742 2.02 -15.35 15.97
C ILE A 742 1.05 -15.23 17.16
N LEU A 743 0.08 -14.31 17.11
CA LEU A 743 -0.92 -14.15 18.18
C LEU A 743 -1.78 -15.42 18.32
N PHE A 744 -2.20 -15.99 17.18
CA PHE A 744 -2.93 -17.26 17.16
C PHE A 744 -2.10 -18.42 17.71
N LYS A 745 -0.82 -18.54 17.32
CA LYS A 745 0.06 -19.59 17.86
C LYS A 745 0.23 -19.46 19.37
N VAL A 746 0.51 -18.26 19.86
CA VAL A 746 0.64 -17.98 21.29
C VAL A 746 -0.65 -18.38 22.02
N ALA A 747 -1.80 -17.91 21.56
CA ALA A 747 -3.09 -18.25 22.17
C ALA A 747 -3.35 -19.76 22.19
N LEU A 748 -3.11 -20.47 21.08
CA LEU A 748 -3.30 -21.92 21.01
C LEU A 748 -2.38 -22.68 21.96
N VAL A 749 -1.13 -22.26 22.11
CA VAL A 749 -0.20 -22.84 23.10
C VAL A 749 -0.71 -22.60 24.51
N LEU A 750 -1.06 -21.35 24.86
CA LEU A 750 -1.56 -21.01 26.20
C LEU A 750 -2.86 -21.78 26.54
N LEU A 751 -3.80 -21.89 25.59
CA LEU A 751 -5.04 -22.64 25.77
C LEU A 751 -4.80 -24.14 25.91
N LYS A 752 -3.93 -24.72 25.07
CA LYS A 752 -3.62 -26.15 25.08
C LYS A 752 -2.91 -26.57 26.37
N TYR A 753 -1.99 -25.77 26.88
CA TYR A 753 -1.23 -26.14 28.10
C TYR A 753 -1.84 -25.59 29.39
N GLY A 754 -2.69 -24.55 29.31
CA GLY A 754 -3.39 -23.97 30.45
C GLY A 754 -4.61 -24.77 30.89
N ILE A 755 -5.42 -25.28 29.93
CA ILE A 755 -6.69 -25.99 30.15
C ILE A 755 -6.93 -27.08 29.10
N GLY A 756 -5.87 -27.77 28.65
CA GLY A 756 -5.98 -28.82 27.61
C GLY A 756 -5.75 -30.24 28.08
N THR A 757 -5.57 -30.48 29.39
CA THR A 757 -5.47 -31.84 29.95
C THR A 757 -6.77 -32.28 30.62
N PRO A 758 -7.06 -33.59 30.70
CA PRO A 758 -8.24 -34.11 31.41
C PRO A 758 -8.30 -33.72 32.88
N LYS A 759 -7.14 -33.57 33.54
CA LYS A 759 -7.05 -33.10 34.93
C LYS A 759 -7.48 -31.64 35.04
N GLN A 760 -6.87 -30.74 34.26
CA GLN A 760 -7.20 -29.32 34.27
C GLN A 760 -8.69 -29.06 33.95
N ILE A 761 -9.28 -29.82 33.03
CA ILE A 761 -10.71 -29.69 32.70
C ILE A 761 -11.62 -30.05 33.87
N LYS A 762 -11.21 -31.00 34.72
CA LYS A 762 -11.94 -31.31 35.97
C LYS A 762 -11.74 -30.23 37.02
N ASP A 763 -10.53 -29.66 37.09
CA ASP A 763 -10.18 -28.61 38.05
C ASP A 763 -10.90 -27.27 37.74
N TYR A 764 -11.25 -27.02 36.47
CA TYR A 764 -11.94 -25.81 36.01
C TYR A 764 -13.25 -26.16 35.26
N PRO A 765 -14.31 -26.60 35.95
CA PRO A 765 -15.46 -27.23 35.32
C PRO A 765 -16.45 -26.26 34.65
N ASP A 766 -16.42 -24.97 35.00
CA ASP A 766 -17.44 -23.95 34.66
C ASP A 766 -16.83 -22.68 34.03
N LEU A 767 -17.68 -21.81 33.47
CA LEU A 767 -17.26 -20.58 32.78
C LEU A 767 -16.38 -19.67 33.65
N HIS A 768 -16.75 -19.47 34.93
CA HIS A 768 -16.06 -18.54 35.81
C HIS A 768 -14.65 -19.06 36.16
N SER A 769 -14.54 -20.34 36.52
CA SER A 769 -13.24 -20.96 36.83
C SER A 769 -12.32 -21.00 35.60
N ILE A 770 -12.87 -21.24 34.40
CA ILE A 770 -12.11 -21.18 33.13
C ILE A 770 -11.60 -19.77 32.86
N VAL A 771 -12.46 -18.74 32.87
CA VAL A 771 -12.03 -17.36 32.57
C VAL A 771 -11.03 -16.85 33.61
N THR A 772 -11.23 -17.17 34.88
CA THR A 772 -10.28 -16.84 35.96
C THR A 772 -8.91 -17.48 35.73
N ARG A 773 -8.90 -18.73 35.26
CA ARG A 773 -7.68 -19.43 34.88
C ARG A 773 -7.00 -18.80 33.67
N LEU A 774 -7.74 -18.38 32.65
CA LEU A 774 -7.18 -17.72 31.47
C LEU A 774 -6.57 -16.35 31.79
N LYS A 775 -7.10 -15.65 32.81
CA LYS A 775 -6.50 -14.41 33.33
C LYS A 775 -5.26 -14.66 34.19
N ASN A 776 -5.11 -15.86 34.77
CA ASN A 776 -4.04 -16.23 35.69
C ASN A 776 -3.37 -17.55 35.26
N LEU A 777 -2.68 -17.50 34.12
CA LEU A 777 -1.99 -18.66 33.57
C LEU A 777 -0.72 -19.00 34.38
N PRO A 778 -0.33 -20.29 34.48
CA PRO A 778 0.88 -20.68 35.20
C PRO A 778 2.15 -20.00 34.70
N PRO A 779 3.08 -19.64 35.60
CA PRO A 779 4.40 -19.11 35.21
C PRO A 779 5.16 -20.03 34.26
N MET A 780 5.06 -21.35 34.44
CA MET A 780 5.74 -22.34 33.59
C MET A 780 5.37 -22.22 32.10
N ILE A 781 4.09 -21.98 31.78
CA ILE A 781 3.65 -21.94 30.38
C ILE A 781 3.75 -20.55 29.76
N THR A 782 3.94 -19.53 30.60
CA THR A 782 4.09 -18.13 30.22
C THR A 782 5.57 -17.69 30.22
N SER A 783 6.50 -18.57 30.62
CA SER A 783 7.93 -18.33 30.56
C SER A 783 8.42 -18.19 29.11
N GLU A 784 9.49 -17.43 28.92
CA GLU A 784 10.08 -17.19 27.61
C GLU A 784 10.47 -18.51 26.93
N GLU A 785 11.16 -19.39 27.66
CA GLU A 785 11.74 -20.62 27.11
C GLU A 785 10.64 -21.55 26.60
N PHE A 786 9.64 -21.83 27.44
CA PHE A 786 8.56 -22.75 27.10
C PHE A 786 7.70 -22.21 25.97
N LEU A 787 7.27 -20.95 26.07
CA LEU A 787 6.31 -20.39 25.12
C LEU A 787 6.94 -20.23 23.73
N VAL A 788 8.17 -19.71 23.65
CA VAL A 788 8.86 -19.52 22.36
C VAL A 788 9.13 -20.86 21.68
N GLU A 789 9.57 -21.88 22.42
CA GLU A 789 9.78 -23.23 21.89
C GLU A 789 8.48 -23.77 21.27
N LYS A 790 7.38 -23.77 22.02
CA LYS A 790 6.10 -24.33 21.56
C LYS A 790 5.44 -23.53 20.44
N VAL A 791 5.61 -22.21 20.43
CA VAL A 791 5.17 -21.36 19.31
C VAL A 791 5.96 -21.66 18.03
N CYS A 792 7.27 -21.89 18.14
CA CYS A 792 8.12 -22.21 16.99
C CYS A 792 7.85 -23.61 16.42
N GLU A 793 7.54 -24.60 17.28
CA GLU A 793 7.14 -25.95 16.86
C GLU A 793 5.78 -25.96 16.13
N MET A 794 4.89 -25.02 16.45
CA MET A 794 3.55 -24.99 15.89
C MET A 794 3.54 -24.48 14.45
N THR A 795 3.09 -25.34 13.54
CA THR A 795 2.84 -24.98 12.14
C THR A 795 1.40 -24.52 11.95
N LEU A 796 1.26 -23.31 11.41
CA LEU A 796 0.03 -22.73 10.86
C LEU A 796 0.38 -22.22 9.47
N ASN A 797 -0.40 -22.61 8.47
CA ASN A 797 -0.23 -22.19 7.09
C ASN A 797 -1.01 -20.89 6.87
N ASP A 798 -0.40 -19.93 6.19
CA ASP A 798 -0.98 -18.61 5.94
C ASP A 798 -2.24 -18.73 5.06
N ALA A 799 -2.22 -19.61 4.05
CA ALA A 799 -3.37 -19.89 3.20
C ALA A 799 -4.58 -20.49 3.95
N ASP A 800 -4.34 -21.26 5.01
CA ASP A 800 -5.43 -21.84 5.82
C ASP A 800 -6.05 -20.79 6.74
N LEU A 801 -5.24 -19.89 7.32
CA LEU A 801 -5.72 -18.76 8.11
C LEU A 801 -6.57 -17.80 7.26
N GLU A 802 -6.13 -17.46 6.05
CA GLU A 802 -6.89 -16.63 5.11
C GLU A 802 -8.21 -17.28 4.70
N LYS A 803 -8.19 -18.57 4.38
CA LYS A 803 -9.40 -19.35 4.08
C LYS A 803 -10.37 -19.36 5.27
N PHE A 804 -9.86 -19.47 6.49
CA PHE A 804 -10.69 -19.44 7.71
C PHE A 804 -11.28 -18.05 7.95
N HIS A 805 -10.51 -16.99 7.71
CA HIS A 805 -10.97 -15.61 7.77
C HIS A 805 -12.11 -15.34 6.78
N PHE A 806 -11.94 -15.72 5.52
CA PHE A 806 -12.99 -15.60 4.49
C PHE A 806 -14.27 -16.37 4.87
N THR A 807 -14.12 -17.59 5.40
CA THR A 807 -15.26 -18.42 5.82
C THR A 807 -15.99 -17.79 7.02
N ALA A 808 -15.25 -17.27 8.01
CA ALA A 808 -15.82 -16.65 9.21
C ALA A 808 -16.58 -15.35 8.86
N MET A 809 -16.02 -14.51 7.98
CA MET A 809 -16.70 -13.31 7.49
C MET A 809 -18.02 -13.64 6.78
N LYS A 810 -18.02 -14.63 5.88
CA LYS A 810 -19.23 -15.06 5.16
C LYS A 810 -20.32 -15.59 6.11
N LEU A 811 -19.93 -16.38 7.11
CA LEU A 811 -20.87 -16.94 8.10
C LEU A 811 -21.51 -15.87 8.99
N ARG A 812 -20.78 -14.81 9.34
CA ARG A 812 -21.32 -13.69 10.10
C ARG A 812 -22.25 -12.83 9.27
N GLN A 813 -21.89 -12.52 8.02
CA GLN A 813 -22.77 -11.76 7.12
C GLN A 813 -24.14 -12.45 6.93
N MET A 814 -24.15 -13.79 6.86
CA MET A 814 -25.40 -14.58 6.77
C MET A 814 -26.21 -14.67 8.08
N ARG A 815 -25.66 -14.30 9.24
CA ARG A 815 -26.38 -14.31 10.54
C ARG A 815 -27.06 -12.99 10.86
N PHE A 816 -26.68 -11.91 10.17
CA PHE A 816 -27.23 -10.57 10.34
C PHE A 816 -28.11 -10.11 9.16
N SER A 817 -28.23 -10.96 8.13
CA SER A 817 -29.27 -10.95 7.09
C SER A 817 -30.38 -11.93 7.45
#